data_AF-A0A3B8SXM0-F1
#
_entry.id   AF-A0A3B8SXM0-F1
#
_cell.length_a   1.000
_cell.length_b   1.000
_cell.length_c   1.000
_cell.angle_alpha   90.00
_cell.angle_beta   90.00
_cell.angle_gamma   90.00
#
_symmetry.space_group_name_H-M   'P 1'
#
loop_
_entity.id
_entity.type
_entity.pdbx_description
1 polymer ?
#
loop_
_entity_poly.entity_id
_entity_poly.type
_entity_poly.pdbx_seq_one_letter_code
_entity_poly.pdbx_strand_id
1 'polypeptide(L)'
;MNRLETSVLMALNKPGLAGKTMNIAEVIKEVSRIALSERDNDYLALSVNKGKDIVLNSIAKKIDDLVIASEDIKEKLKSEEFVIAKVKRVDDKTLEVVDVESLCTREQVSKCLEALEEKGLVYVVNGLYRAFPKDKGYIQGIVYFDENNNGIVYGEDGTYFINSFDLAGVLNEDLVVIVPSNKLRGEQIVAKINKVVRRSDGLMSATVVIRNGKKQIKADNKVFYYTLIIDDEELENYQEGDKLLVKVDVPKDKKIFAHVIRKLGLEDVKEESVISVTDDIEYTSEVEVTEINVLSTEQVKDLILLYINRNVTKSYSYNEIYRNVLRDVKDMSLKKMIFEKAIKELEENGDIVMTNGGLYKVLDKNCGFVQGKIKINKFNEGLVEDTEGITYLINTEDLCDALDGDIVLIKPTGKIKDGKVISKVERIIKRKDGLVVVEVSKNNNGEYYLRPFNATLAHPIKINNYSMKPLVEGDRILVKIDELTNDECYYAGFIKNIGHKDDPDADLQVIAIQNDIVVDFSKEALDEADRIPTEVLPEEKVGRLDLTDKLIYSIDGASTKDRDDAISIEVLDNGNYRVGVHIADVSHYVHPGMKLWDEALRRGTSVYMIDTVIPMIPHKLSNGICSLNEGVDRLAFSCIMEVTPKGQIISYDFVDTLINSRKAMTYEAVNEIFEEGNVPEGYEEFYDNLVLMKDLSDKLERIKERRGYINFGTNDLEIVRDEEGKPLSFKQRQQRTAEKIIENLMLLAGECYATYMVIPTPLRVHEKPDEDKVEEAFDLLEKSGIKVKSCQEIVNGKVLQQVLKQIESEDERVIAANILLRSMKRARYDINEIGHFGLGLNTYGHWTSPIRRAADLRGHYNLRIQRDNMGYIKDFDKFTEEMESFCYHISRTERNADNAEQEANEYEMVKYVLSHLGEKFECHVTFISPRVIFVKTIDGIDGKILTENIKGDSFRFNDRAFAFVGKKSKKRIKIGTQLIVTAIDADHDFGSVAFGIEEDDLKLIKGRNKRAV
;
A
#
# COMPACT_ATOMS: atom_id res chain seq x y z
N MET A 1 10.86 -10.73 -28.02
CA MET A 1 10.50 -9.33 -28.30
C MET A 1 9.86 -8.71 -27.08
N ASN A 2 8.55 -8.84 -26.84
CA ASN A 2 7.80 -8.09 -25.81
C ASN A 2 8.55 -7.93 -24.47
N ARG A 3 8.94 -9.02 -23.78
CA ARG A 3 9.72 -8.95 -22.51
C ARG A 3 11.00 -8.10 -22.61
N LEU A 4 11.72 -8.16 -23.74
CA LEU A 4 12.92 -7.34 -23.96
C LEU A 4 12.58 -5.86 -24.25
N GLU A 5 11.50 -5.58 -24.99
CA GLU A 5 10.99 -4.20 -25.13
C GLU A 5 10.60 -3.62 -23.75
N THR A 6 9.92 -4.41 -22.93
CA THR A 6 9.55 -4.04 -21.56
C THR A 6 10.79 -3.78 -20.69
N SER A 7 11.78 -4.69 -20.67
CA SER A 7 13.03 -4.47 -19.93
C SER A 7 13.82 -3.25 -20.43
N VAL A 8 13.78 -2.95 -21.73
CA VAL A 8 14.40 -1.74 -22.32
C VAL A 8 13.69 -0.47 -21.88
N LEU A 9 12.36 -0.46 -21.79
CA LEU A 9 11.59 0.66 -21.21
C LEU A 9 11.88 0.83 -19.72
N MET A 10 11.87 -0.26 -18.93
CA MET A 10 12.24 -0.24 -17.51
C MET A 10 13.64 0.33 -17.29
N ALA A 11 14.62 -0.09 -18.11
CA ALA A 11 15.99 0.39 -18.09
C ALA A 11 16.13 1.90 -18.31
N LEU A 12 15.29 2.48 -19.18
CA LEU A 12 15.26 3.90 -19.50
C LEU A 12 14.41 4.75 -18.52
N ASN A 13 13.41 4.15 -17.86
CA ASN A 13 12.50 4.82 -16.91
C ASN A 13 12.93 4.70 -15.44
N LYS A 14 13.99 3.93 -15.14
CA LYS A 14 14.47 3.65 -13.77
C LYS A 14 14.62 4.92 -12.91
N PRO A 15 14.20 4.94 -11.63
CA PRO A 15 14.34 6.09 -10.73
C PRO A 15 15.77 6.67 -10.71
N GLY A 16 15.88 7.99 -10.82
CA GLY A 16 17.16 8.70 -10.94
C GLY A 16 17.86 8.58 -12.31
N LEU A 17 17.38 7.74 -13.24
CA LEU A 17 17.75 7.73 -14.66
C LEU A 17 16.63 8.26 -15.58
N ALA A 18 15.37 8.19 -15.13
CA ALA A 18 14.23 8.82 -15.77
C ALA A 18 14.57 10.25 -16.24
N GLY A 19 14.28 10.54 -17.51
CA GLY A 19 14.60 11.83 -18.12
C GLY A 19 16.05 12.04 -18.57
N LYS A 20 16.94 11.04 -18.49
CA LYS A 20 18.28 11.10 -19.07
C LYS A 20 18.34 10.42 -20.45
N THR A 21 19.31 10.83 -21.26
CA THR A 21 19.63 10.21 -22.55
C THR A 21 20.75 9.19 -22.37
N MET A 22 20.52 7.94 -22.74
CA MET A 22 21.41 6.80 -22.55
C MET A 22 21.85 6.24 -23.91
N ASN A 23 23.13 5.88 -24.06
CA ASN A 23 23.57 5.13 -25.24
C ASN A 23 23.18 3.64 -25.13
N ILE A 24 23.21 2.90 -26.25
CA ILE A 24 22.79 1.49 -26.30
C ILE A 24 23.48 0.64 -25.21
N ALA A 25 24.77 0.86 -24.93
CA ALA A 25 25.49 0.10 -23.89
C ALA A 25 25.05 0.45 -22.46
N GLU A 26 24.56 1.67 -22.21
CA GLU A 26 23.96 2.05 -20.91
C GLU A 26 22.57 1.42 -20.75
N VAL A 27 21.76 1.36 -21.81
CA VAL A 27 20.47 0.65 -21.81
C VAL A 27 20.68 -0.84 -21.52
N ILE A 28 21.59 -1.49 -22.24
CA ILE A 28 22.00 -2.89 -22.01
C ILE A 28 22.42 -3.11 -20.55
N LYS A 29 23.18 -2.19 -19.96
CA LYS A 29 23.70 -2.30 -18.60
C LYS A 29 22.59 -2.25 -17.54
N GLU A 30 21.54 -1.48 -17.75
CA GLU A 30 20.37 -1.49 -16.86
C GLU A 30 19.42 -2.68 -17.15
N VAL A 31 19.23 -3.09 -18.40
CA VAL A 31 18.53 -4.35 -18.75
C VAL A 31 19.19 -5.55 -18.05
N SER A 32 20.51 -5.61 -18.08
CA SER A 32 21.30 -6.65 -17.40
C SER A 32 21.24 -6.57 -15.88
N ARG A 33 20.94 -5.40 -15.31
CA ARG A 33 20.70 -5.23 -13.86
C ARG A 33 19.31 -5.72 -13.47
N ILE A 34 18.29 -5.41 -14.26
CA ILE A 34 16.90 -5.86 -14.06
C ILE A 34 16.83 -7.40 -14.12
N ALA A 35 17.48 -8.00 -15.12
CA ALA A 35 17.58 -9.46 -15.25
C ALA A 35 18.44 -10.14 -14.16
N LEU A 36 19.20 -9.39 -13.35
CA LEU A 36 19.90 -9.92 -12.16
C LEU A 36 19.07 -9.80 -10.87
N SER A 37 18.15 -8.85 -10.75
CA SER A 37 17.19 -8.80 -9.62
C SER A 37 16.21 -9.98 -9.66
N GLU A 38 15.89 -10.50 -10.85
CA GLU A 38 15.08 -11.72 -11.06
C GLU A 38 15.82 -13.03 -10.71
N ARG A 39 16.98 -12.98 -10.04
CA ARG A 39 17.88 -14.12 -9.82
C ARG A 39 18.51 -14.12 -8.42
N ASP A 40 18.93 -15.31 -7.95
CA ASP A 40 19.68 -15.45 -6.70
C ASP A 40 21.06 -14.76 -6.74
N ASN A 41 21.69 -14.54 -5.58
CA ASN A 41 23.05 -13.96 -5.47
C ASN A 41 24.17 -14.80 -6.14
N ASP A 42 23.87 -16.00 -6.61
CA ASP A 42 24.77 -16.89 -7.38
C ASP A 42 24.87 -16.52 -8.88
N TYR A 43 24.32 -15.38 -9.33
CA TYR A 43 24.30 -14.99 -10.75
C TYR A 43 25.03 -13.65 -11.02
N LEU A 44 25.64 -13.55 -12.20
CA LEU A 44 26.50 -12.43 -12.59
C LEU A 44 26.35 -12.13 -14.09
N ALA A 45 26.14 -10.85 -14.46
CA ALA A 45 25.98 -10.44 -15.85
C ALA A 45 27.33 -10.05 -16.49
N LEU A 46 27.61 -10.62 -17.65
CA LEU A 46 28.81 -10.40 -18.45
C LEU A 46 28.45 -9.70 -19.77
N SER A 47 29.20 -8.65 -20.10
CA SER A 47 29.00 -7.83 -21.30
C SER A 47 30.32 -7.42 -21.94
N VAL A 48 30.37 -7.39 -23.27
CA VAL A 48 31.58 -7.00 -24.01
C VAL A 48 31.59 -5.50 -24.31
N ASN A 49 32.29 -4.77 -23.46
CA ASN A 49 32.98 -3.55 -23.88
C ASN A 49 34.41 -3.53 -23.31
N LYS A 50 35.32 -4.23 -24.01
CA LYS A 50 36.76 -4.35 -23.67
C LYS A 50 37.05 -4.68 -22.19
N GLY A 51 36.23 -5.56 -21.60
CA GLY A 51 36.43 -6.09 -20.24
C GLY A 51 36.17 -5.12 -19.09
N LYS A 52 35.36 -4.07 -19.28
CA LYS A 52 35.14 -3.02 -18.27
C LYS A 52 33.80 -3.03 -17.53
N ASP A 53 32.78 -3.68 -18.07
CA ASP A 53 31.42 -3.67 -17.51
C ASP A 53 31.00 -5.05 -17.00
N ILE A 54 31.64 -5.48 -15.91
CA ILE A 54 31.14 -6.59 -15.08
C ILE A 54 30.17 -6.01 -14.04
N VAL A 55 28.91 -6.45 -14.07
CA VAL A 55 27.93 -6.08 -13.04
C VAL A 55 27.82 -7.24 -12.05
N LEU A 56 28.54 -7.08 -10.94
CA LEU A 56 28.40 -7.90 -9.74
C LEU A 56 27.17 -7.44 -8.94
N ASN A 57 26.37 -8.39 -8.47
CA ASN A 57 25.55 -8.17 -7.28
C ASN A 57 26.47 -8.03 -6.04
N SER A 58 25.95 -7.58 -4.90
CA SER A 58 26.63 -6.89 -3.77
C SER A 58 27.95 -7.43 -3.16
N ILE A 59 28.48 -8.58 -3.60
CA ILE A 59 29.47 -9.41 -2.91
C ILE A 59 30.95 -9.02 -3.15
N ALA A 60 31.33 -8.40 -4.28
CA ALA A 60 32.75 -8.13 -4.59
C ALA A 60 33.04 -6.72 -5.13
N LYS A 61 34.15 -6.12 -4.68
CA LYS A 61 34.49 -4.69 -4.86
C LYS A 61 35.73 -4.40 -5.72
N LYS A 62 36.32 -5.43 -6.36
CA LYS A 62 37.42 -5.35 -7.34
C LYS A 62 37.29 -6.46 -8.38
N ILE A 63 37.84 -6.23 -9.57
CA ILE A 63 37.61 -7.04 -10.79
C ILE A 63 38.87 -7.81 -11.25
N ASP A 64 40.05 -7.40 -10.80
CA ASP A 64 41.30 -7.56 -11.57
C ASP A 64 41.85 -9.00 -11.68
N ASP A 65 41.37 -9.96 -10.86
CA ASP A 65 41.88 -11.35 -10.77
C ASP A 65 40.90 -12.43 -11.28
N LEU A 66 39.74 -12.07 -11.88
CA LEU A 66 38.73 -13.05 -12.33
C LEU A 66 39.14 -13.79 -13.63
N VAL A 67 39.84 -14.92 -13.48
CA VAL A 67 40.21 -15.82 -14.59
C VAL A 67 39.02 -16.65 -15.07
N ILE A 68 38.19 -16.08 -15.95
CA ILE A 68 37.06 -16.80 -16.57
C ILE A 68 37.59 -17.88 -17.53
N ALA A 69 37.59 -19.13 -17.08
CA ALA A 69 38.27 -20.24 -17.75
C ALA A 69 37.40 -21.02 -18.77
N SER A 70 36.07 -20.86 -18.79
CA SER A 70 35.19 -21.49 -19.80
C SER A 70 35.51 -21.01 -21.22
N GLU A 71 35.52 -21.93 -22.18
CA GLU A 71 35.61 -21.60 -23.61
C GLU A 71 34.25 -21.18 -24.18
N ASP A 72 33.14 -21.70 -23.65
CA ASP A 72 31.77 -21.32 -24.03
C ASP A 72 31.50 -19.83 -23.77
N ILE A 73 31.96 -19.29 -22.63
CA ILE A 73 31.92 -17.83 -22.39
C ILE A 73 32.79 -17.10 -23.41
N LYS A 74 34.00 -17.60 -23.71
CA LYS A 74 34.88 -16.98 -24.72
C LYS A 74 34.32 -17.11 -26.13
N GLU A 75 33.29 -17.90 -26.38
CA GLU A 75 32.55 -17.98 -27.63
C GLU A 75 31.35 -17.03 -27.63
N LYS A 76 30.46 -17.09 -26.62
CA LYS A 76 29.32 -16.16 -26.50
C LYS A 76 29.74 -14.68 -26.35
N LEU A 77 30.88 -14.40 -25.73
CA LEU A 77 31.42 -13.04 -25.69
C LEU A 77 31.99 -12.57 -27.05
N LYS A 78 32.24 -13.46 -28.03
CA LYS A 78 32.64 -13.03 -29.40
C LYS A 78 31.46 -12.59 -30.26
N SER A 79 30.24 -13.02 -29.95
CA SER A 79 29.01 -12.72 -30.70
C SER A 79 28.28 -11.43 -30.27
N GLU A 80 28.88 -10.61 -29.40
CA GLU A 80 28.23 -9.46 -28.73
C GLU A 80 26.92 -9.84 -27.99
N GLU A 81 26.84 -11.07 -27.47
CA GLU A 81 25.78 -11.49 -26.56
C GLU A 81 26.01 -10.95 -25.15
N PHE A 82 24.93 -10.56 -24.48
CA PHE A 82 24.89 -10.30 -23.06
C PHE A 82 24.42 -11.57 -22.37
N VAL A 83 25.26 -12.11 -21.50
CA VAL A 83 25.06 -13.43 -20.88
C VAL A 83 25.00 -13.29 -19.37
N ILE A 84 24.13 -14.08 -18.75
CA ILE A 84 24.12 -14.25 -17.30
C ILE A 84 24.82 -15.57 -17.00
N ALA A 85 25.95 -15.50 -16.31
CA ALA A 85 26.66 -16.65 -15.81
C ALA A 85 26.15 -16.99 -14.40
N LYS A 86 25.78 -18.25 -14.17
CA LYS A 86 25.71 -18.77 -12.80
C LYS A 86 27.12 -19.00 -12.30
N VAL A 87 27.44 -18.48 -11.14
CA VAL A 87 28.75 -18.59 -10.50
C VAL A 87 28.64 -19.30 -9.14
N LYS A 88 29.74 -19.95 -8.76
CA LYS A 88 29.93 -20.58 -7.46
C LYS A 88 31.20 -20.02 -6.85
N ARG A 89 31.14 -19.58 -5.59
CA ARG A 89 32.32 -19.15 -4.86
C ARG A 89 33.20 -20.35 -4.51
N VAL A 90 34.46 -20.32 -4.93
CA VAL A 90 35.46 -21.36 -4.63
C VAL A 90 36.29 -20.97 -3.40
N ASP A 91 36.64 -19.68 -3.31
CA ASP A 91 37.35 -19.09 -2.18
C ASP A 91 36.99 -17.58 -2.04
N ASP A 92 37.70 -16.85 -1.18
CA ASP A 92 37.43 -15.42 -0.94
C ASP A 92 37.55 -14.53 -2.18
N LYS A 93 38.29 -14.95 -3.21
CA LYS A 93 38.58 -14.19 -4.45
C LYS A 93 38.10 -14.89 -5.73
N THR A 94 37.99 -16.21 -5.72
CA THR A 94 37.72 -17.01 -6.93
C THR A 94 36.24 -17.34 -7.08
N LEU A 95 35.67 -16.98 -8.23
CA LEU A 95 34.35 -17.43 -8.70
C LEU A 95 34.53 -18.40 -9.88
N GLU A 96 33.96 -19.60 -9.75
CA GLU A 96 33.86 -20.62 -10.81
C GLU A 96 32.52 -20.44 -11.54
N VAL A 97 32.52 -20.53 -12.87
CA VAL A 97 31.28 -20.51 -13.66
C VAL A 97 30.69 -21.92 -13.72
N VAL A 98 29.40 -22.02 -13.40
CA VAL A 98 28.63 -23.27 -13.37
C VAL A 98 27.72 -23.41 -14.59
N ASP A 99 27.15 -22.31 -15.08
CA ASP A 99 26.20 -22.28 -16.19
C ASP A 99 26.19 -20.89 -16.88
N VAL A 100 25.71 -20.78 -18.12
CA VAL A 100 25.75 -19.55 -18.94
C VAL A 100 24.51 -19.41 -19.82
N GLU A 101 23.54 -18.62 -19.36
CA GLU A 101 22.33 -18.24 -20.09
C GLU A 101 22.60 -17.03 -21.01
N SER A 102 22.04 -17.02 -22.23
CA SER A 102 22.13 -15.87 -23.14
C SER A 102 20.86 -15.03 -23.03
N LEU A 103 21.00 -13.73 -22.74
CA LEU A 103 19.88 -12.84 -22.43
C LEU A 103 19.35 -12.14 -23.69
N CYS A 104 20.26 -11.46 -24.42
CA CYS A 104 19.98 -10.80 -25.69
C CYS A 104 21.29 -10.38 -26.39
N THR A 105 21.23 -10.07 -27.69
CA THR A 105 22.33 -9.44 -28.43
C THR A 105 22.17 -7.93 -28.50
N ARG A 106 23.27 -7.22 -28.80
CA ARG A 106 23.24 -5.78 -29.12
C ARG A 106 22.27 -5.43 -30.25
N GLU A 107 22.19 -6.28 -31.26
CA GLU A 107 21.30 -6.10 -32.41
C GLU A 107 19.82 -6.23 -32.00
N GLN A 108 19.48 -7.17 -31.12
CA GLN A 108 18.12 -7.31 -30.59
C GLN A 108 17.71 -6.10 -29.76
N VAL A 109 18.61 -5.54 -28.94
CA VAL A 109 18.33 -4.31 -28.18
C VAL A 109 18.17 -3.11 -29.11
N SER A 110 18.98 -2.99 -30.17
CA SER A 110 18.81 -1.95 -31.20
C SER A 110 17.43 -2.04 -31.85
N LYS A 111 17.04 -3.23 -32.33
CA LYS A 111 15.73 -3.48 -32.95
C LYS A 111 14.55 -3.25 -32.00
N CYS A 112 14.72 -3.51 -30.69
CA CYS A 112 13.71 -3.14 -29.70
C CYS A 112 13.63 -1.62 -29.51
N LEU A 113 14.76 -0.91 -29.45
CA LEU A 113 14.78 0.56 -29.36
C LEU A 113 14.18 1.23 -30.60
N GLU A 114 14.48 0.71 -31.80
CA GLU A 114 13.89 1.12 -33.08
C GLU A 114 12.37 0.92 -33.07
N ALA A 115 11.88 -0.27 -32.71
CA ALA A 115 10.45 -0.55 -32.59
C ALA A 115 9.75 0.29 -31.51
N LEU A 116 10.44 0.62 -30.41
CA LEU A 116 9.93 1.52 -29.36
C LEU A 116 9.92 3.00 -29.79
N GLU A 117 10.81 3.41 -30.70
CA GLU A 117 10.78 4.74 -31.33
C GLU A 117 9.65 4.84 -32.37
N GLU A 118 9.42 3.80 -33.18
CA GLU A 118 8.23 3.72 -34.05
C GLU A 118 6.92 3.77 -33.25
N LYS A 119 6.88 3.12 -32.08
CA LYS A 119 5.77 3.19 -31.11
C LYS A 119 5.68 4.53 -30.36
N GLY A 120 6.67 5.42 -30.47
CA GLY A 120 6.71 6.73 -29.80
C GLY A 120 7.00 6.68 -28.29
N LEU A 121 7.48 5.55 -27.77
CA LEU A 121 7.75 5.28 -26.35
C LEU A 121 9.19 5.62 -25.95
N VAL A 122 10.08 5.66 -26.94
CA VAL A 122 11.49 6.07 -26.85
C VAL A 122 11.74 7.11 -27.95
N TYR A 123 12.70 8.01 -27.75
CA TYR A 123 13.14 8.94 -28.80
C TYR A 123 14.66 9.13 -28.79
N VAL A 124 15.24 9.35 -29.97
CA VAL A 124 16.69 9.54 -30.15
C VAL A 124 17.08 11.02 -30.18
N VAL A 125 18.04 11.39 -29.32
CA VAL A 125 18.70 12.70 -29.31
C VAL A 125 20.20 12.49 -29.54
N ASN A 126 20.73 12.96 -30.68
CA ASN A 126 22.14 12.84 -31.05
C ASN A 126 22.71 11.40 -30.98
N GLY A 127 21.89 10.38 -31.26
CA GLY A 127 22.27 8.96 -31.17
C GLY A 127 22.18 8.36 -29.77
N LEU A 128 21.60 9.07 -28.81
CA LEU A 128 21.29 8.60 -27.46
C LEU A 128 19.77 8.42 -27.30
N TYR A 129 19.35 7.33 -26.68
CA TYR A 129 17.96 6.94 -26.49
C TYR A 129 17.42 7.44 -25.15
N ARG A 130 16.15 7.81 -25.10
CA ARG A 130 15.46 8.23 -23.87
C ARG A 130 14.02 7.76 -23.90
N ALA A 131 13.55 7.11 -22.83
CA ALA A 131 12.13 6.81 -22.68
C ALA A 131 11.33 8.10 -22.46
N PHE A 132 10.08 8.08 -22.91
CA PHE A 132 9.24 9.25 -23.08
C PHE A 132 8.56 9.70 -21.78
N PRO A 133 8.90 10.88 -21.22
CA PRO A 133 8.08 11.49 -20.18
C PRO A 133 6.96 12.29 -20.84
N LYS A 134 5.70 11.80 -20.83
CA LYS A 134 4.55 12.58 -21.34
C LYS A 134 4.35 13.89 -20.56
N ASP A 135 4.94 14.00 -19.38
CA ASP A 135 5.02 15.12 -18.43
C ASP A 135 5.34 16.46 -19.13
N LYS A 136 6.30 16.42 -20.09
CA LYS A 136 6.67 17.52 -21.01
C LYS A 136 7.03 16.97 -22.40
N GLY A 137 6.43 15.83 -22.75
CA GLY A 137 6.59 15.17 -24.03
C GLY A 137 5.86 15.90 -25.15
N TYR A 138 5.96 15.41 -26.37
CA TYR A 138 5.31 16.10 -27.48
C TYR A 138 3.79 16.03 -27.39
N ILE A 139 3.13 17.16 -27.61
CA ILE A 139 1.67 17.28 -27.63
C ILE A 139 1.21 17.18 -29.08
N GLN A 140 0.15 16.42 -29.34
CA GLN A 140 -0.51 16.39 -30.63
C GLN A 140 -1.73 17.32 -30.59
N GLY A 141 -1.88 18.17 -31.60
CA GLY A 141 -3.00 19.12 -31.66
C GLY A 141 -3.15 19.73 -33.05
N ILE A 142 -4.27 20.41 -33.28
CA ILE A 142 -4.52 21.13 -34.54
C ILE A 142 -4.03 22.57 -34.35
N VAL A 143 -3.21 23.06 -35.29
CA VAL A 143 -2.68 24.42 -35.27
C VAL A 143 -3.57 25.40 -36.04
N TYR A 144 -3.84 26.55 -35.45
CA TYR A 144 -4.54 27.68 -36.07
C TYR A 144 -3.67 28.92 -35.92
N PHE A 145 -3.49 29.73 -36.97
CA PHE A 145 -2.64 30.93 -36.84
C PHE A 145 -3.46 32.15 -36.42
N ASP A 146 -2.91 32.98 -35.53
CA ASP A 146 -3.51 34.25 -35.12
C ASP A 146 -3.36 35.34 -36.20
N GLU A 147 -3.96 36.52 -35.99
CA GLU A 147 -3.86 37.62 -36.96
C GLU A 147 -2.48 38.28 -37.05
N ASN A 148 -1.50 37.79 -36.26
CA ASN A 148 -0.09 38.16 -36.28
C ASN A 148 0.79 36.98 -36.74
N ASN A 149 0.19 35.94 -37.33
CA ASN A 149 0.80 34.72 -37.86
C ASN A 149 1.64 33.90 -36.85
N ASN A 150 1.22 33.88 -35.59
CA ASN A 150 1.70 32.94 -34.57
C ASN A 150 0.74 31.76 -34.47
N GLY A 151 1.26 30.56 -34.20
CA GLY A 151 0.45 29.36 -34.08
C GLY A 151 -0.19 29.24 -32.70
N ILE A 152 -1.46 28.85 -32.68
CA ILE A 152 -2.20 28.43 -31.51
C ILE A 152 -2.57 26.97 -31.74
N VAL A 153 -1.96 26.07 -30.98
CA VAL A 153 -2.24 24.63 -31.04
C VAL A 153 -3.15 24.26 -29.89
N TYR A 154 -4.32 23.71 -30.22
CA TYR A 154 -5.21 23.12 -29.24
C TYR A 154 -4.82 21.64 -29.07
N GLY A 155 -4.19 21.34 -27.94
CA GLY A 155 -3.89 19.97 -27.50
C GLY A 155 -4.94 19.46 -26.51
N GLU A 156 -4.83 18.18 -26.14
CA GLU A 156 -5.78 17.51 -25.24
C GLU A 156 -5.77 18.09 -23.80
N ASP A 157 -4.70 18.76 -23.40
CA ASP A 157 -4.49 19.30 -22.05
C ASP A 157 -4.28 20.83 -21.99
N GLY A 158 -4.36 21.55 -23.13
CA GLY A 158 -4.16 23.00 -23.12
C GLY A 158 -4.08 23.68 -24.49
N THR A 159 -3.85 24.99 -24.45
CA THR A 159 -3.64 25.85 -25.62
C THR A 159 -2.19 26.34 -25.67
N TYR A 160 -1.49 26.05 -26.76
CA TYR A 160 -0.05 26.23 -26.89
C TYR A 160 0.31 27.27 -27.94
N PHE A 161 1.15 28.23 -27.57
CA PHE A 161 1.56 29.34 -28.43
C PHE A 161 2.87 29.02 -29.15
N ILE A 162 2.93 29.19 -30.46
CA ILE A 162 4.12 28.95 -31.29
C ILE A 162 4.45 30.24 -32.02
N ASN A 163 5.66 30.76 -31.84
CA ASN A 163 6.08 31.99 -32.53
C ASN A 163 6.07 31.76 -34.05
N SER A 164 5.80 32.81 -34.82
CA SER A 164 5.78 32.78 -36.29
C SER A 164 7.00 32.08 -36.92
N PHE A 165 8.22 32.34 -36.41
CA PHE A 165 9.47 31.72 -36.87
C PHE A 165 9.66 30.24 -36.47
N ASP A 166 8.84 29.72 -35.54
CA ASP A 166 8.86 28.31 -35.12
C ASP A 166 7.81 27.45 -35.85
N LEU A 167 7.08 28.02 -36.82
CA LEU A 167 6.08 27.35 -37.68
C LEU A 167 6.64 26.81 -39.01
N ALA A 168 7.96 26.70 -39.16
CA ALA A 168 8.62 26.47 -40.45
C ALA A 168 8.00 25.35 -41.31
N GLY A 169 7.31 25.73 -42.39
CA GLY A 169 6.67 24.80 -43.33
C GLY A 169 5.36 24.15 -42.88
N VAL A 170 4.70 24.67 -41.84
CA VAL A 170 3.37 24.25 -41.33
C VAL A 170 2.25 25.06 -41.97
N LEU A 171 1.08 24.45 -42.15
CA LEU A 171 -0.15 25.10 -42.62
C LEU A 171 -1.17 25.26 -41.48
N ASN A 172 -2.09 26.20 -41.64
CA ASN A 172 -3.27 26.28 -40.78
C ASN A 172 -4.10 24.98 -40.90
N GLU A 173 -4.65 24.51 -39.78
CA GLU A 173 -5.35 23.25 -39.59
C GLU A 173 -4.51 21.96 -39.80
N ASP A 174 -3.17 22.07 -39.89
CA ASP A 174 -2.30 20.90 -39.76
C ASP A 174 -2.46 20.25 -38.38
N LEU A 175 -2.52 18.91 -38.37
CA LEU A 175 -2.36 18.12 -37.15
C LEU A 175 -0.86 18.00 -36.86
N VAL A 176 -0.38 18.68 -35.82
CA VAL A 176 1.04 18.84 -35.51
C VAL A 176 1.43 18.18 -34.19
N VAL A 177 2.70 17.78 -34.10
CA VAL A 177 3.39 17.32 -32.89
C VAL A 177 4.31 18.45 -32.43
N ILE A 178 4.19 18.89 -31.19
CA ILE A 178 4.85 20.10 -30.68
C ILE A 178 5.63 19.85 -29.39
N VAL A 179 6.72 20.60 -29.17
CA VAL A 179 7.50 20.60 -27.92
C VAL A 179 7.07 21.79 -27.06
N PRO A 180 6.42 21.59 -25.90
CA PRO A 180 6.22 22.65 -24.91
C PRO A 180 7.56 23.11 -24.34
N SER A 181 7.73 24.41 -24.12
CA SER A 181 8.90 24.99 -23.45
C SER A 181 8.54 25.50 -22.05
N ASN A 182 9.54 25.71 -21.20
CA ASN A 182 9.35 26.28 -19.86
C ASN A 182 9.10 27.82 -19.89
N LYS A 183 8.41 28.33 -20.92
CA LYS A 183 8.06 29.76 -21.07
C LYS A 183 6.55 29.91 -21.27
N LEU A 184 5.96 30.90 -20.60
CA LEU A 184 4.57 31.30 -20.77
C LEU A 184 4.47 32.60 -21.58
N ARG A 185 3.34 32.79 -22.26
CA ARG A 185 2.96 34.04 -22.94
C ARG A 185 1.49 34.31 -22.61
N GLY A 186 1.26 35.13 -21.57
CA GLY A 186 -0.03 35.15 -20.90
C GLY A 186 -0.30 33.79 -20.23
N GLU A 187 -1.52 33.28 -20.38
CA GLU A 187 -1.92 31.96 -19.86
C GLU A 187 -1.46 30.78 -20.76
N GLN A 188 -0.94 31.05 -21.97
CA GLN A 188 -0.55 30.03 -22.93
C GLN A 188 0.91 29.59 -22.76
N ILE A 189 1.17 28.29 -22.94
CA ILE A 189 2.51 27.70 -22.88
C ILE A 189 3.18 27.85 -24.26
N VAL A 190 4.38 28.43 -24.31
CA VAL A 190 5.14 28.62 -25.55
C VAL A 190 5.75 27.30 -25.99
N ALA A 191 5.56 26.92 -27.25
CA ALA A 191 5.98 25.66 -27.84
C ALA A 191 6.69 25.84 -29.20
N LYS A 192 7.23 24.74 -29.75
CA LYS A 192 7.82 24.65 -31.10
C LYS A 192 7.25 23.45 -31.87
N ILE A 193 7.16 23.54 -33.20
CA ILE A 193 6.82 22.38 -34.04
C ILE A 193 7.95 21.33 -34.00
N ASN A 194 7.60 20.05 -33.98
CA ASN A 194 8.53 18.92 -34.15
C ASN A 194 8.28 18.15 -35.46
N LYS A 195 7.04 17.72 -35.71
CA LYS A 195 6.62 17.10 -36.97
C LYS A 195 5.15 17.40 -37.27
N VAL A 196 4.78 17.41 -38.55
CA VAL A 196 3.38 17.38 -38.98
C VAL A 196 2.95 15.90 -39.07
N VAL A 197 1.82 15.55 -38.45
CA VAL A 197 1.23 14.19 -38.47
C VAL A 197 0.37 14.01 -39.71
N ARG A 198 -0.51 14.98 -39.94
CA ARG A 198 -1.45 15.02 -41.06
C ARG A 198 -1.55 16.46 -41.51
N ARG A 199 -1.37 16.71 -42.80
CA ARG A 199 -1.63 18.03 -43.38
C ARG A 199 -3.13 18.36 -43.32
N SER A 200 -3.48 19.64 -43.27
CA SER A 200 -4.76 20.07 -43.83
C SER A 200 -4.73 19.92 -45.36
N ASP A 201 -5.87 19.93 -46.03
CA ASP A 201 -5.94 19.60 -47.46
C ASP A 201 -5.29 20.65 -48.39
N GLY A 202 -4.65 21.68 -47.83
CA GLY A 202 -3.90 22.73 -48.51
C GLY A 202 -4.76 23.82 -49.14
N LEU A 203 -6.09 23.73 -49.00
CA LEU A 203 -7.08 24.56 -49.67
C LEU A 203 -7.30 25.89 -48.93
N MET A 204 -7.03 27.01 -49.61
CA MET A 204 -7.27 28.36 -49.11
C MET A 204 -7.98 29.25 -50.14
N SER A 205 -8.81 30.18 -49.67
CA SER A 205 -9.42 31.22 -50.50
C SER A 205 -8.45 32.38 -50.75
N ALA A 206 -8.41 32.84 -52.00
CA ALA A 206 -7.59 33.97 -52.42
C ALA A 206 -8.31 34.86 -53.44
N THR A 207 -7.97 36.14 -53.45
CA THR A 207 -8.42 37.12 -54.44
C THR A 207 -7.30 37.42 -55.44
N VAL A 208 -7.61 37.40 -56.74
CA VAL A 208 -6.68 37.87 -57.79
C VAL A 208 -6.50 39.38 -57.71
N VAL A 209 -5.26 39.85 -57.77
CA VAL A 209 -4.86 41.27 -57.75
C VAL A 209 -3.82 41.56 -58.83
N ILE A 210 -3.83 42.77 -59.39
CA ILE A 210 -2.87 43.20 -60.41
C ILE A 210 -1.83 44.13 -59.76
N ARG A 211 -0.56 43.75 -59.87
CA ARG A 211 0.57 44.53 -59.34
C ARG A 211 1.69 44.61 -60.37
N ASN A 212 2.15 45.82 -60.63
CA ASN A 212 3.21 46.13 -61.62
C ASN A 212 2.94 45.54 -63.02
N GLY A 213 1.67 45.41 -63.42
CA GLY A 213 1.26 44.90 -64.73
C GLY A 213 1.18 43.36 -64.85
N LYS A 214 1.51 42.61 -63.79
CA LYS A 214 1.34 41.15 -63.70
C LYS A 214 0.17 40.78 -62.81
N LYS A 215 -0.40 39.59 -63.02
CA LYS A 215 -1.44 39.04 -62.13
C LYS A 215 -0.78 38.31 -60.96
N GLN A 216 -1.38 38.41 -59.79
CA GLN A 216 -0.95 37.75 -58.56
C GLN A 216 -2.18 37.32 -57.77
N ILE A 217 -2.00 36.43 -56.79
CA ILE A 217 -3.07 36.09 -55.85
C ILE A 217 -2.71 36.54 -54.43
N LYS A 218 -3.72 37.03 -53.71
CA LYS A 218 -3.62 37.45 -52.31
C LYS A 218 -4.53 36.58 -51.48
N ALA A 219 -4.00 35.94 -50.45
CA ALA A 219 -4.80 35.18 -49.47
C ALA A 219 -5.89 36.06 -48.85
N ASP A 220 -7.09 35.50 -48.68
CA ASP A 220 -8.21 36.18 -48.03
C ASP A 220 -8.13 36.09 -46.50
N ASN A 221 -7.73 34.92 -45.97
CA ASN A 221 -7.35 34.78 -44.58
C ASN A 221 -5.99 35.45 -44.34
N LYS A 222 -5.93 36.38 -43.37
CA LYS A 222 -4.70 37.10 -42.95
C LYS A 222 -3.53 36.18 -42.56
N VAL A 223 -3.87 34.95 -42.19
CA VAL A 223 -3.05 33.79 -41.77
C VAL A 223 -1.86 33.47 -42.70
N PHE A 224 -1.89 33.87 -43.97
CA PHE A 224 -0.75 33.71 -44.90
C PHE A 224 -0.02 35.03 -45.11
N TYR A 225 1.27 35.08 -44.72
CA TYR A 225 2.09 36.30 -44.75
C TYR A 225 2.56 36.70 -46.16
N TYR A 226 2.58 35.76 -47.10
CA TYR A 226 3.17 35.94 -48.42
C TYR A 226 2.12 36.18 -49.50
N THR A 227 2.37 37.16 -50.39
CA THR A 227 1.64 37.27 -51.65
C THR A 227 2.16 36.16 -52.57
N LEU A 228 1.31 35.17 -52.88
CA LEU A 228 1.73 34.02 -53.67
C LEU A 228 1.84 34.44 -55.13
N ILE A 229 3.04 34.28 -55.69
CA ILE A 229 3.33 34.54 -57.10
C ILE A 229 3.21 33.21 -57.83
N ILE A 230 2.18 33.10 -58.66
CA ILE A 230 1.98 32.02 -59.63
C ILE A 230 2.48 32.54 -60.99
N ASP A 231 2.88 31.66 -61.90
CA ASP A 231 3.20 32.07 -63.28
C ASP A 231 1.99 32.73 -63.97
N ASP A 232 2.23 33.79 -64.77
CA ASP A 232 1.14 34.55 -65.41
C ASP A 232 0.27 33.66 -66.32
N GLU A 233 0.84 32.59 -66.90
CA GLU A 233 0.14 31.63 -67.78
C GLU A 233 -1.02 30.91 -67.06
N GLU A 234 -0.88 30.53 -65.79
CA GLU A 234 -1.99 29.96 -65.01
C GLU A 234 -3.04 31.02 -64.65
N LEU A 235 -2.65 32.30 -64.58
CA LEU A 235 -3.53 33.41 -64.19
C LEU A 235 -4.19 34.15 -65.38
N GLU A 236 -3.85 33.84 -66.64
CA GLU A 236 -4.38 34.54 -67.82
C GLU A 236 -5.92 34.60 -67.88
N ASN A 237 -6.61 33.55 -67.42
CA ASN A 237 -8.07 33.43 -67.52
C ASN A 237 -8.87 34.14 -66.41
N TYR A 238 -8.20 34.70 -65.39
CA TYR A 238 -8.86 35.29 -64.21
C TYR A 238 -8.70 36.83 -64.15
N GLN A 239 -9.66 37.54 -63.57
CA GLN A 239 -9.68 39.00 -63.48
C GLN A 239 -9.41 39.51 -62.06
N GLU A 240 -8.95 40.76 -61.92
CA GLU A 240 -8.77 41.38 -60.61
C GLU A 240 -10.08 41.43 -59.83
N GLY A 241 -10.05 40.93 -58.59
CA GLY A 241 -11.22 40.71 -57.74
C GLY A 241 -11.81 39.28 -57.80
N ASP A 242 -11.36 38.41 -58.72
CA ASP A 242 -11.84 37.02 -58.77
C ASP A 242 -11.44 36.23 -57.52
N LYS A 243 -12.41 35.47 -56.98
CA LYS A 243 -12.21 34.53 -55.87
C LYS A 243 -11.83 33.14 -56.38
N LEU A 244 -10.70 32.65 -55.89
CA LEU A 244 -10.11 31.36 -56.24
C LEU A 244 -10.00 30.47 -55.00
N LEU A 245 -10.12 29.16 -55.21
CA LEU A 245 -9.62 28.17 -54.27
C LEU A 245 -8.24 27.70 -54.76
N VAL A 246 -7.24 27.80 -53.88
CA VAL A 246 -5.81 27.60 -54.19
C VAL A 246 -5.28 26.52 -53.29
N LYS A 247 -4.45 25.61 -53.83
CA LYS A 247 -3.79 24.55 -53.06
C LYS A 247 -2.29 24.75 -52.98
N VAL A 248 -1.76 24.62 -51.77
CA VAL A 248 -0.35 24.85 -51.43
C VAL A 248 0.24 23.59 -50.76
N ASP A 249 1.30 23.01 -51.32
CA ASP A 249 1.86 21.70 -50.90
C ASP A 249 3.39 21.72 -50.80
N VAL A 250 3.95 21.11 -49.76
CA VAL A 250 5.33 21.39 -49.30
C VAL A 250 6.35 20.30 -49.63
N PRO A 251 7.22 20.46 -50.66
CA PRO A 251 8.49 19.76 -50.73
C PRO A 251 9.40 20.24 -49.59
N LYS A 252 10.25 19.34 -49.10
CA LYS A 252 11.07 19.61 -47.90
C LYS A 252 12.13 20.69 -48.10
N ASP A 253 12.51 21.00 -49.35
CA ASP A 253 13.71 21.77 -49.70
C ASP A 253 13.44 22.97 -50.66
N LYS A 254 12.66 23.95 -50.19
CA LYS A 254 12.49 25.34 -50.69
C LYS A 254 11.60 25.66 -51.94
N LYS A 255 10.97 26.85 -51.81
CA LYS A 255 10.57 27.88 -52.80
C LYS A 255 9.21 27.85 -53.54
N ILE A 256 8.34 28.84 -53.23
CA ILE A 256 7.63 29.68 -54.22
C ILE A 256 6.78 29.02 -55.33
N PHE A 257 5.88 28.07 -55.04
CA PHE A 257 4.73 27.76 -55.94
C PHE A 257 3.37 27.72 -55.22
N ALA A 258 2.28 27.60 -56.00
CA ALA A 258 0.91 27.28 -55.59
C ALA A 258 0.10 26.91 -56.85
N HIS A 259 -0.97 26.11 -56.73
CA HIS A 259 -1.81 25.74 -57.89
C HIS A 259 -3.25 26.24 -57.72
N VAL A 260 -3.83 26.80 -58.80
CA VAL A 260 -5.21 27.30 -58.82
C VAL A 260 -6.18 26.18 -59.18
N ILE A 261 -7.08 25.83 -58.26
CA ILE A 261 -8.00 24.70 -58.43
C ILE A 261 -9.29 25.12 -59.15
N ARG A 262 -9.84 26.29 -58.80
CA ARG A 262 -11.11 26.76 -59.40
C ARG A 262 -11.39 28.24 -59.16
N LYS A 263 -12.14 28.84 -60.10
CA LYS A 263 -12.96 30.03 -59.85
C LYS A 263 -14.22 29.62 -59.07
N LEU A 264 -14.47 30.28 -57.93
CA LEU A 264 -15.63 29.98 -57.09
C LEU A 264 -16.89 30.66 -57.63
N GLY A 265 -17.63 29.95 -58.49
CA GLY A 265 -18.85 30.41 -59.14
C GLY A 265 -20.12 30.11 -58.33
N LEU A 266 -20.24 30.68 -57.13
CA LEU A 266 -21.26 30.39 -56.11
C LEU A 266 -21.08 28.99 -55.47
N GLU A 267 -22.16 28.47 -54.89
CA GLU A 267 -22.21 27.34 -53.96
C GLU A 267 -21.73 26.00 -54.59
N ASP A 268 -21.14 25.14 -53.74
CA ASP A 268 -20.60 23.78 -54.00
C ASP A 268 -19.25 23.60 -54.77
N VAL A 269 -18.59 22.45 -54.52
CA VAL A 269 -17.11 22.28 -54.46
C VAL A 269 -16.54 21.27 -55.49
N LYS A 270 -15.20 21.26 -55.75
CA LYS A 270 -14.31 20.07 -55.99
C LYS A 270 -12.82 20.44 -56.34
N GLU A 271 -11.93 19.43 -56.39
CA GLU A 271 -10.50 19.41 -55.97
C GLU A 271 -9.39 19.46 -57.07
N GLU A 272 -8.11 19.27 -56.67
CA GLU A 272 -6.80 19.13 -57.42
C GLU A 272 -6.05 20.42 -57.93
N SER A 273 -4.73 20.70 -57.74
CA SER A 273 -3.60 19.98 -57.06
C SER A 273 -2.20 20.72 -56.95
N VAL A 274 -1.66 21.03 -55.75
CA VAL A 274 -0.21 21.01 -55.28
C VAL A 274 0.97 21.96 -55.78
N ILE A 275 1.63 22.77 -54.88
CA ILE A 275 3.10 23.09 -54.54
C ILE A 275 3.28 24.45 -53.69
N SER A 276 4.46 24.97 -53.21
CA SER A 276 4.63 25.94 -52.02
C SER A 276 5.99 26.72 -51.76
N VAL A 277 6.12 27.54 -50.65
CA VAL A 277 7.30 27.85 -49.71
C VAL A 277 8.11 29.21 -49.66
N THR A 278 8.00 29.99 -48.54
CA THR A 278 8.95 30.97 -47.83
C THR A 278 9.47 32.28 -48.50
N ASP A 279 9.91 33.39 -47.83
CA ASP A 279 9.78 34.01 -46.45
C ASP A 279 9.96 35.59 -46.57
N ASP A 280 10.19 36.55 -45.62
CA ASP A 280 10.56 36.70 -44.16
C ASP A 280 10.15 38.14 -43.60
N ILE A 281 9.85 38.40 -42.28
CA ILE A 281 9.77 39.76 -41.59
C ILE A 281 10.08 39.72 -40.04
N GLU A 282 10.47 40.86 -39.40
CA GLU A 282 10.78 41.07 -37.95
C GLU A 282 9.72 41.81 -37.06
N TYR A 283 10.00 42.03 -35.76
CA TYR A 283 9.09 42.37 -34.62
C TYR A 283 9.14 43.82 -34.05
N THR A 284 8.18 44.18 -33.18
CA THR A 284 8.31 45.09 -31.99
C THR A 284 7.18 44.84 -30.93
N SER A 285 7.22 45.47 -29.74
CA SER A 285 6.45 45.06 -28.53
C SER A 285 6.35 46.14 -27.41
N GLU A 286 5.33 46.12 -26.52
CA GLU A 286 5.37 46.72 -25.13
C GLU A 286 4.15 46.41 -24.21
N VAL A 287 4.25 46.71 -22.89
CA VAL A 287 3.21 47.11 -21.85
C VAL A 287 3.53 46.63 -20.39
N GLU A 288 3.15 47.42 -19.35
CA GLU A 288 3.40 47.24 -17.90
C GLU A 288 2.12 47.06 -17.01
N VAL A 289 2.26 46.63 -15.73
CA VAL A 289 1.24 46.67 -14.64
C VAL A 289 1.91 46.86 -13.24
N THR A 290 1.18 47.31 -12.19
CA THR A 290 1.66 47.51 -10.78
C THR A 290 0.64 47.07 -9.68
N GLU A 291 1.10 46.89 -8.42
CA GLU A 291 0.36 46.24 -7.30
C GLU A 291 0.27 47.07 -5.97
N ILE A 292 -0.52 46.58 -4.99
CA ILE A 292 -0.68 47.11 -3.61
C ILE A 292 -0.70 45.97 -2.56
N ASN A 293 -0.07 46.18 -1.39
CA ASN A 293 0.13 45.16 -0.33
C ASN A 293 -0.83 45.27 0.90
N VAL A 294 -1.30 44.12 1.41
CA VAL A 294 -1.94 43.93 2.73
C VAL A 294 -1.50 42.57 3.32
N LEU A 295 -1.30 42.46 4.65
CA LEU A 295 -0.86 41.22 5.31
C LEU A 295 -2.01 40.33 5.80
N SER A 296 -1.82 39.01 5.74
CA SER A 296 -2.77 37.97 6.19
C SER A 296 -2.48 37.47 7.62
N THR A 297 -3.42 36.72 8.21
CA THR A 297 -3.23 36.08 9.54
C THR A 297 -2.04 35.11 9.54
N GLU A 298 -1.80 34.38 8.46
CA GLU A 298 -0.69 33.44 8.33
C GLU A 298 0.66 34.15 8.43
N GLN A 299 0.83 35.24 7.67
CA GLN A 299 2.03 36.08 7.71
C GLN A 299 2.26 36.71 9.10
N VAL A 300 1.20 36.93 9.89
CA VAL A 300 1.34 37.39 11.28
C VAL A 300 1.79 36.25 12.21
N LYS A 301 1.30 35.01 12.01
CA LYS A 301 1.77 33.83 12.76
C LYS A 301 3.25 33.55 12.49
N ASP A 302 3.67 33.58 11.23
CA ASP A 302 5.09 33.47 10.83
C ASP A 302 5.96 34.49 11.56
N LEU A 303 5.53 35.75 11.61
CA LEU A 303 6.28 36.82 12.28
C LEU A 303 6.28 36.68 13.81
N ILE A 304 5.23 36.13 14.43
CA ILE A 304 5.22 35.79 15.88
C ILE A 304 6.25 34.69 16.17
N LEU A 305 6.19 33.58 15.43
CA LEU A 305 7.10 32.46 15.60
C LEU A 305 8.56 32.86 15.35
N LEU A 306 8.81 33.61 14.26
CA LEU A 306 10.14 34.12 13.93
C LEU A 306 10.63 35.17 14.94
N TYR A 307 9.73 35.87 15.66
CA TYR A 307 10.12 36.78 16.74
C TYR A 307 10.50 36.04 18.03
N ILE A 308 9.73 35.02 18.44
CA ILE A 308 9.99 34.25 19.67
C ILE A 308 11.21 33.32 19.47
N ASN A 309 11.32 32.63 18.33
CA ASN A 309 12.42 31.72 18.03
C ASN A 309 13.81 32.39 17.97
N ARG A 310 13.88 33.73 17.85
CA ARG A 310 15.16 34.48 17.98
C ARG A 310 15.84 34.28 19.33
N ASN A 311 15.10 33.93 20.38
CA ASN A 311 15.68 33.45 21.64
C ASN A 311 14.71 32.51 22.37
N VAL A 312 14.68 31.25 21.93
CA VAL A 312 13.86 30.15 22.50
C VAL A 312 13.95 30.04 24.04
N THR A 313 15.11 30.39 24.63
CA THR A 313 15.29 30.32 26.09
C THR A 313 14.47 31.35 26.86
N LYS A 314 14.08 32.47 26.22
CA LYS A 314 13.39 33.61 26.84
C LYS A 314 11.86 33.48 26.72
N SER A 315 11.14 33.82 27.78
CA SER A 315 9.68 34.03 27.74
C SER A 315 9.34 35.50 27.41
N TYR A 316 8.28 35.73 26.64
CA TYR A 316 7.88 37.04 26.15
C TYR A 316 6.48 37.41 26.61
N SER A 317 6.22 38.70 26.92
CA SER A 317 4.86 39.14 27.26
C SER A 317 4.01 39.41 26.00
N TYR A 318 2.69 39.27 26.11
CA TYR A 318 1.73 39.63 25.04
C TYR A 318 2.02 41.02 24.44
N ASN A 319 2.23 42.01 25.32
CA ASN A 319 2.57 43.40 24.95
C ASN A 319 3.93 43.54 24.25
N GLU A 320 4.88 42.65 24.51
CA GLU A 320 6.20 42.66 23.89
C GLU A 320 6.15 42.07 22.48
N ILE A 321 5.44 40.95 22.28
CA ILE A 321 5.23 40.36 20.97
C ILE A 321 4.42 41.32 20.08
N TYR A 322 3.28 41.81 20.58
CA TYR A 322 2.38 42.71 19.83
C TYR A 322 3.10 43.94 19.24
N ARG A 323 3.93 44.61 20.06
CA ARG A 323 4.64 45.84 19.66
C ARG A 323 5.78 45.59 18.66
N ASN A 324 6.41 44.41 18.70
CA ASN A 324 7.56 44.12 17.84
C ASN A 324 7.16 43.42 16.53
N VAL A 325 6.09 42.62 16.54
CA VAL A 325 5.59 41.92 15.35
C VAL A 325 4.83 42.87 14.42
N LEU A 326 3.84 43.61 14.94
CA LEU A 326 2.93 44.42 14.11
C LEU A 326 3.33 45.90 14.06
N ARG A 327 4.63 46.21 14.08
CA ARG A 327 5.14 47.57 14.10
C ARG A 327 4.63 48.40 12.92
N ASP A 328 4.78 47.89 11.69
CA ASP A 328 4.72 48.68 10.46
C ASP A 328 3.37 48.61 9.70
N VAL A 329 2.43 47.77 10.15
CA VAL A 329 1.02 47.84 9.73
C VAL A 329 0.44 49.21 10.12
N LYS A 330 -0.54 49.75 9.38
CA LYS A 330 -1.09 51.11 9.62
C LYS A 330 -2.42 51.14 10.39
N ASP A 331 -3.31 50.16 10.17
CA ASP A 331 -4.63 50.13 10.83
C ASP A 331 -4.56 49.49 12.23
N MET A 332 -4.94 50.24 13.28
CA MET A 332 -4.89 49.78 14.67
C MET A 332 -5.97 48.74 15.03
N SER A 333 -7.12 48.75 14.36
CA SER A 333 -8.23 47.85 14.61
C SER A 333 -7.95 46.47 14.01
N LEU A 334 -7.53 46.45 12.74
CA LEU A 334 -7.11 45.24 12.03
C LEU A 334 -5.84 44.63 12.66
N LYS A 335 -4.85 45.45 13.07
CA LYS A 335 -3.69 44.96 13.85
C LYS A 335 -4.13 44.08 15.01
N LYS A 336 -4.98 44.64 15.89
CA LYS A 336 -5.35 43.99 17.14
C LYS A 336 -6.14 42.70 16.88
N MET A 337 -7.15 42.76 16.00
CA MET A 337 -7.98 41.60 15.66
C MET A 337 -7.18 40.45 15.01
N ILE A 338 -6.29 40.77 14.05
CA ILE A 338 -5.45 39.75 13.40
C ILE A 338 -4.43 39.18 14.37
N PHE A 339 -3.88 39.99 15.28
CA PHE A 339 -2.94 39.52 16.31
C PHE A 339 -3.60 38.60 17.34
N GLU A 340 -4.79 38.97 17.84
CA GLU A 340 -5.52 38.17 18.83
C GLU A 340 -5.95 36.83 18.22
N LYS A 341 -6.34 36.81 16.95
CA LYS A 341 -6.57 35.58 16.19
C LYS A 341 -5.29 34.76 16.00
N ALA A 342 -4.18 35.37 15.62
CA ALA A 342 -2.91 34.69 15.38
C ALA A 342 -2.30 34.09 16.67
N ILE A 343 -2.34 34.80 17.80
CA ILE A 343 -1.90 34.25 19.11
C ILE A 343 -2.80 33.10 19.53
N LYS A 344 -4.12 33.24 19.40
CA LYS A 344 -5.08 32.17 19.74
C LYS A 344 -4.86 30.91 18.89
N GLU A 345 -4.70 31.05 17.57
CA GLU A 345 -4.38 29.93 16.68
C GLU A 345 -3.04 29.25 17.03
N LEU A 346 -1.98 30.01 17.31
CA LEU A 346 -0.68 29.44 17.71
C LEU A 346 -0.72 28.76 19.08
N GLU A 347 -1.52 29.26 20.03
CA GLU A 347 -1.77 28.56 21.29
C GLU A 347 -2.61 27.30 21.07
N GLU A 348 -3.61 27.31 20.19
CA GLU A 348 -4.49 26.18 19.90
C GLU A 348 -3.77 25.05 19.16
N ASN A 349 -2.90 25.38 18.21
CA ASN A 349 -2.01 24.42 17.54
C ASN A 349 -0.94 23.82 18.46
N GLY A 350 -0.63 24.48 19.58
CA GLY A 350 0.49 24.14 20.47
C GLY A 350 1.85 24.69 20.03
N ASP A 351 1.90 25.52 18.98
CA ASP A 351 3.12 26.18 18.50
C ASP A 351 3.75 27.07 19.59
N ILE A 352 2.91 27.69 20.43
CA ILE A 352 3.30 28.44 21.63
C ILE A 352 2.50 28.01 22.87
N VAL A 353 3.10 28.22 24.04
CA VAL A 353 2.49 27.96 25.36
C VAL A 353 2.64 29.19 26.27
N MET A 354 1.53 29.62 26.88
CA MET A 354 1.56 30.59 27.98
C MET A 354 1.94 29.90 29.30
N THR A 355 3.04 30.35 29.89
CA THR A 355 3.49 29.94 31.23
C THR A 355 2.62 30.55 32.34
N ASN A 356 2.65 29.95 33.54
CA ASN A 356 1.93 30.42 34.74
C ASN A 356 2.17 31.90 35.12
N GLY A 357 3.20 32.56 34.58
CA GLY A 357 3.48 33.99 34.77
C GLY A 357 2.84 34.92 33.73
N GLY A 358 1.99 34.43 32.82
CA GLY A 358 1.40 35.22 31.73
C GLY A 358 2.38 35.57 30.60
N LEU A 359 3.43 34.75 30.44
CA LEU A 359 4.47 34.92 29.42
C LEU A 359 4.48 33.74 28.46
N TYR A 360 4.57 34.02 27.16
CA TYR A 360 4.53 33.06 26.07
C TYR A 360 5.94 32.55 25.74
N LYS A 361 6.03 31.28 25.33
CA LYS A 361 7.21 30.64 24.74
C LYS A 361 6.79 29.75 23.56
N VAL A 362 7.69 29.50 22.63
CA VAL A 362 7.58 28.35 21.71
C VAL A 362 7.77 27.05 22.51
N LEU A 363 7.12 25.98 22.08
CA LEU A 363 7.28 24.66 22.71
C LEU A 363 8.70 24.12 22.48
N ASP A 364 9.53 24.16 23.52
CA ASP A 364 10.93 23.70 23.50
C ASP A 364 11.21 22.76 24.68
N LYS A 365 12.29 21.97 24.60
CA LYS A 365 12.66 21.00 25.66
C LYS A 365 12.90 21.67 27.03
N ASN A 366 13.13 22.98 27.06
CA ASN A 366 13.31 23.77 28.28
C ASN A 366 12.01 24.43 28.80
N CYS A 367 10.86 24.23 28.16
CA CYS A 367 9.59 24.84 28.58
C CYS A 367 8.90 24.12 29.75
N GLY A 368 9.30 22.88 30.05
CA GLY A 368 8.74 22.07 31.15
C GLY A 368 7.47 21.29 30.80
N PHE A 369 7.10 21.26 29.52
CA PHE A 369 5.98 20.48 28.97
C PHE A 369 6.46 19.65 27.76
N VAL A 370 5.71 18.63 27.40
CA VAL A 370 5.94 17.79 26.22
C VAL A 370 4.63 17.67 25.45
N GLN A 371 4.67 17.89 24.13
CA GLN A 371 3.53 17.64 23.24
C GLN A 371 3.73 16.32 22.50
N GLY A 372 2.68 15.52 22.41
CA GLY A 372 2.67 14.28 21.65
C GLY A 372 1.27 13.70 21.48
N LYS A 373 1.17 12.64 20.68
CA LYS A 373 -0.08 11.88 20.55
C LYS A 373 -0.20 10.93 21.73
N ILE A 374 -1.31 10.99 22.46
CA ILE A 374 -1.60 10.02 23.53
C ILE A 374 -2.05 8.68 22.95
N LYS A 375 -1.66 7.59 23.60
CA LYS A 375 -2.26 6.26 23.43
C LYS A 375 -2.82 5.82 24.77
N ILE A 376 -4.09 5.47 24.85
CA ILE A 376 -4.74 5.05 26.10
C ILE A 376 -4.94 3.54 26.05
N ASN A 377 -4.48 2.82 27.08
CA ASN A 377 -4.68 1.36 27.15
C ASN A 377 -6.04 1.02 27.77
N LYS A 378 -6.46 -0.26 27.69
CA LYS A 378 -7.74 -0.72 28.26
C LYS A 378 -7.89 -0.52 29.77
N PHE A 379 -6.81 -0.25 30.51
CA PHE A 379 -6.85 0.13 31.94
C PHE A 379 -7.00 1.65 32.17
N ASN A 380 -7.26 2.44 31.12
CA ASN A 380 -7.22 3.89 31.14
C ASN A 380 -5.88 4.47 31.68
N GLU A 381 -4.74 3.83 31.40
CA GLU A 381 -3.41 4.49 31.51
C GLU A 381 -3.02 5.07 30.14
N GLY A 382 -2.65 6.34 30.12
CA GLY A 382 -2.15 7.03 28.93
C GLY A 382 -0.63 6.88 28.75
N LEU A 383 -0.18 6.78 27.52
CA LEU A 383 1.23 6.83 27.12
C LEU A 383 1.43 7.92 26.07
N VAL A 384 2.45 8.75 26.27
CA VAL A 384 2.95 9.72 25.28
C VAL A 384 4.43 9.44 25.07
N GLU A 385 4.89 9.51 23.84
CA GLU A 385 6.30 9.36 23.47
C GLU A 385 6.77 10.64 22.78
N ASP A 386 7.95 11.14 23.12
CA ASP A 386 8.52 12.35 22.50
C ASP A 386 9.43 12.02 21.30
N THR A 387 10.03 13.06 20.71
CA THR A 387 10.92 12.93 19.54
C THR A 387 12.29 12.34 19.87
N GLU A 388 12.57 11.99 21.13
CA GLU A 388 13.79 11.29 21.57
C GLU A 388 13.49 9.87 22.09
N GLY A 389 12.24 9.40 21.97
CA GLY A 389 11.80 8.08 22.44
C GLY A 389 11.55 8.01 23.95
N ILE A 390 11.48 9.14 24.65
CA ILE A 390 11.18 9.15 26.08
C ILE A 390 9.69 8.86 26.27
N THR A 391 9.39 7.72 26.89
CA THR A 391 8.00 7.35 27.22
C THR A 391 7.55 8.02 28.53
N TYR A 392 6.48 8.78 28.43
CA TYR A 392 5.74 9.37 29.54
C TYR A 392 4.50 8.52 29.86
N LEU A 393 4.24 8.30 31.13
CA LEU A 393 3.07 7.57 31.63
C LEU A 393 2.11 8.54 32.32
N ILE A 394 0.84 8.47 31.95
CA ILE A 394 -0.26 9.24 32.53
C ILE A 394 -1.20 8.25 33.21
N ASN A 395 -1.44 8.41 34.51
CA ASN A 395 -2.42 7.59 35.23
C ASN A 395 -3.85 8.01 34.84
N THR A 396 -4.85 7.17 35.12
CA THR A 396 -6.27 7.44 34.86
C THR A 396 -6.74 8.77 35.44
N GLU A 397 -6.36 9.07 36.69
CA GLU A 397 -6.68 10.33 37.37
C GLU A 397 -6.01 11.58 36.76
N ASP A 398 -4.98 11.39 35.93
CA ASP A 398 -4.15 12.43 35.32
C ASP A 398 -4.44 12.63 33.81
N LEU A 399 -5.41 11.89 33.23
CA LEU A 399 -5.88 12.03 31.83
C LEU A 399 -6.75 13.26 31.57
N CYS A 400 -7.42 13.77 32.61
CA CYS A 400 -8.50 14.77 32.54
C CYS A 400 -9.68 14.33 31.64
N ASP A 401 -9.62 14.64 30.34
CA ASP A 401 -10.63 14.32 29.33
C ASP A 401 -10.02 13.82 28.02
N ALA A 402 -8.72 13.49 28.00
CA ALA A 402 -8.03 13.04 26.80
C ALA A 402 -8.61 11.70 26.30
N LEU A 403 -8.88 11.63 25.00
CA LEU A 403 -9.31 10.39 24.32
C LEU A 403 -8.12 9.75 23.60
N ASP A 404 -8.24 8.47 23.21
CA ASP A 404 -7.17 7.82 22.47
C ASP A 404 -6.83 8.57 21.19
N GLY A 405 -5.53 8.81 21.00
CA GLY A 405 -5.01 9.41 19.80
C GLY A 405 -5.20 10.93 19.66
N ASP A 406 -5.72 11.60 20.69
CA ASP A 406 -5.63 13.05 20.81
C ASP A 406 -4.17 13.53 20.83
N ILE A 407 -3.92 14.73 20.32
CA ILE A 407 -2.65 15.43 20.56
C ILE A 407 -2.81 16.18 21.89
N VAL A 408 -1.95 15.85 22.85
CA VAL A 408 -1.97 16.40 24.21
C VAL A 408 -0.68 17.14 24.52
N LEU A 409 -0.80 18.14 25.40
CA LEU A 409 0.32 18.77 26.08
C LEU A 409 0.34 18.23 27.52
N ILE A 410 1.38 17.45 27.83
CA ILE A 410 1.59 16.84 29.14
C ILE A 410 2.67 17.58 29.94
N LYS A 411 2.57 17.44 31.27
CA LYS A 411 3.48 18.03 32.25
C LYS A 411 4.16 16.92 33.07
N PRO A 412 5.48 16.71 32.91
CA PRO A 412 6.22 15.75 33.72
C PRO A 412 6.21 16.08 35.21
N THR A 413 5.97 15.07 36.06
CA THR A 413 5.97 15.21 37.53
C THR A 413 7.36 15.03 38.17
N GLY A 414 8.35 14.62 37.37
CA GLY A 414 9.71 14.29 37.85
C GLY A 414 9.83 12.91 38.54
N LYS A 415 8.74 12.17 38.68
CA LYS A 415 8.75 10.77 39.17
C LYS A 415 8.97 9.80 38.00
N ILE A 416 9.57 8.64 38.28
CA ILE A 416 9.78 7.55 37.31
C ILE A 416 9.14 6.26 37.87
N LYS A 417 8.38 5.55 37.02
CA LYS A 417 7.78 4.23 37.28
C LYS A 417 8.12 3.32 36.10
N ASP A 418 8.79 2.20 36.36
CA ASP A 418 9.11 1.16 35.37
C ASP A 418 9.77 1.71 34.09
N GLY A 419 10.73 2.63 34.26
CA GLY A 419 11.46 3.32 33.18
C GLY A 419 10.74 4.53 32.58
N LYS A 420 9.43 4.68 32.79
CA LYS A 420 8.60 5.76 32.24
C LYS A 420 8.51 6.95 33.18
N VAL A 421 8.48 8.16 32.63
CA VAL A 421 8.32 9.39 33.43
C VAL A 421 6.83 9.64 33.70
N ILE A 422 6.43 9.72 34.97
CA ILE A 422 5.03 9.99 35.32
C ILE A 422 4.71 11.46 34.99
N SER A 423 3.63 11.67 34.25
CA SER A 423 3.15 12.95 33.73
C SER A 423 1.64 13.05 33.89
N LYS A 424 1.12 14.27 33.75
CA LYS A 424 -0.32 14.52 33.63
C LYS A 424 -0.65 15.31 32.38
N VAL A 425 -1.87 15.17 31.86
CA VAL A 425 -2.38 16.09 30.84
C VAL A 425 -2.54 17.48 31.47
N GLU A 426 -2.01 18.51 30.78
CA GLU A 426 -2.27 19.91 31.12
C GLU A 426 -3.32 20.50 30.17
N ARG A 427 -3.29 20.10 28.89
CA ARG A 427 -4.24 20.56 27.86
C ARG A 427 -4.34 19.56 26.71
N ILE A 428 -5.52 19.43 26.13
CA ILE A 428 -5.72 18.76 24.83
C ILE A 428 -5.47 19.81 23.74
N ILE A 429 -4.48 19.57 22.89
CA ILE A 429 -4.10 20.49 21.80
C ILE A 429 -5.02 20.27 20.59
N LYS A 430 -5.25 19.01 20.22
CA LYS A 430 -6.12 18.66 19.09
C LYS A 430 -6.86 17.37 19.37
N ARG A 431 -8.20 17.45 19.40
CA ARG A 431 -9.07 16.27 19.34
C ARG A 431 -8.83 15.51 18.04
N LYS A 432 -8.74 14.18 18.11
CA LYS A 432 -8.59 13.29 16.95
C LYS A 432 -9.80 13.41 16.00
N ASP A 433 -10.97 13.07 16.50
CA ASP A 433 -12.26 13.09 15.81
C ASP A 433 -13.42 13.49 16.75
N GLY A 434 -13.27 13.24 18.06
CA GLY A 434 -14.26 13.49 19.11
C GLY A 434 -15.28 12.36 19.28
N LEU A 435 -15.05 11.18 18.69
CA LEU A 435 -15.96 10.05 18.79
C LEU A 435 -15.85 9.35 20.14
N VAL A 436 -16.99 9.15 20.80
CA VAL A 436 -17.08 8.48 22.11
C VAL A 436 -18.27 7.52 22.07
N VAL A 437 -18.04 6.26 22.44
CA VAL A 437 -19.12 5.32 22.76
C VAL A 437 -19.61 5.66 24.17
N VAL A 438 -20.92 5.86 24.32
CA VAL A 438 -21.56 6.12 25.61
C VAL A 438 -22.73 5.18 25.84
N GLU A 439 -22.89 4.71 27.06
CA GLU A 439 -24.05 3.98 27.53
C GLU A 439 -25.08 4.95 28.12
N VAL A 440 -26.36 4.74 27.78
CA VAL A 440 -27.49 5.44 28.39
C VAL A 440 -27.74 4.84 29.77
N SER A 441 -27.28 5.52 30.81
CA SER A 441 -27.46 5.14 32.21
C SER A 441 -28.53 6.02 32.88
N LYS A 442 -29.03 5.58 34.04
CA LYS A 442 -30.09 6.28 34.78
C LYS A 442 -29.66 6.53 36.22
N ASN A 443 -29.90 7.73 36.73
CA ASN A 443 -29.55 8.08 38.11
C ASN A 443 -30.67 7.67 39.10
N ASN A 444 -30.37 7.75 40.40
CA ASN A 444 -31.32 7.39 41.46
C ASN A 444 -32.62 8.24 41.49
N ASN A 445 -32.66 9.39 40.81
CA ASN A 445 -33.86 10.23 40.65
C ASN A 445 -34.71 9.81 39.44
N GLY A 446 -34.22 8.88 38.61
CA GLY A 446 -34.85 8.43 37.36
C GLY A 446 -34.47 9.23 36.11
N GLU A 447 -33.49 10.13 36.21
CA GLU A 447 -33.02 10.98 35.10
C GLU A 447 -31.94 10.24 34.30
N TYR A 448 -32.00 10.33 32.96
CA TYR A 448 -31.01 9.73 32.07
C TYR A 448 -29.74 10.59 31.96
N TYR A 449 -28.59 9.92 31.90
CA TYR A 449 -27.29 10.52 31.60
C TYR A 449 -26.47 9.60 30.70
N LEU A 450 -25.37 10.12 30.14
CA LEU A 450 -24.49 9.37 29.25
C LEU A 450 -23.20 9.02 29.98
N ARG A 451 -22.93 7.71 30.12
CA ARG A 451 -21.73 7.14 30.74
C ARG A 451 -20.73 6.76 29.63
N PRO A 452 -19.54 7.38 29.54
CA PRO A 452 -18.50 6.93 28.61
C PRO A 452 -18.16 5.45 28.81
N PHE A 453 -18.00 4.72 27.71
CA PHE A 453 -17.69 3.29 27.70
C PHE A 453 -16.20 3.09 27.34
N ASN A 454 -15.48 2.37 28.20
CA ASN A 454 -14.02 2.18 28.17
C ASN A 454 -13.17 3.47 28.12
N ALA A 455 -13.75 4.62 28.47
CA ALA A 455 -13.05 5.91 28.56
C ALA A 455 -13.40 6.62 29.87
N THR A 456 -12.45 7.40 30.40
CA THR A 456 -12.68 8.28 31.55
C THR A 456 -12.67 9.74 31.09
N LEU A 457 -13.81 10.42 31.21
CA LEU A 457 -13.92 11.88 31.06
C LEU A 457 -14.24 12.49 32.42
N ALA A 458 -13.55 13.55 32.79
CA ALA A 458 -13.83 14.32 33.99
C ALA A 458 -15.15 15.11 33.87
N HIS A 459 -15.49 15.54 32.65
CA HIS A 459 -16.67 16.35 32.37
C HIS A 459 -17.82 15.53 31.75
N PRO A 460 -19.08 15.74 32.18
CA PRO A 460 -20.24 15.01 31.67
C PRO A 460 -20.59 15.38 30.23
N ILE A 461 -21.10 14.40 29.47
CA ILE A 461 -21.65 14.59 28.12
C ILE A 461 -23.16 14.86 28.18
N LYS A 462 -23.63 15.84 27.42
CA LYS A 462 -25.05 16.17 27.21
C LYS A 462 -25.38 16.10 25.72
N ILE A 463 -26.52 15.51 25.36
CA ILE A 463 -27.09 15.61 24.01
C ILE A 463 -28.49 16.23 24.08
N ASN A 464 -29.04 16.59 22.91
CA ASN A 464 -30.40 17.12 22.83
C ASN A 464 -31.43 16.09 23.35
N ASN A 465 -32.27 16.47 24.32
CA ASN A 465 -33.33 15.63 24.88
C ASN A 465 -34.28 15.02 23.84
N TYR A 466 -34.41 15.58 22.64
CA TYR A 466 -35.18 14.94 21.56
C TYR A 466 -34.50 13.67 21.02
N SER A 467 -33.17 13.62 20.99
CA SER A 467 -32.38 12.44 20.58
C SER A 467 -32.31 11.36 21.66
N MET A 468 -32.55 11.70 22.94
CA MET A 468 -32.64 10.73 24.05
C MET A 468 -34.00 9.99 24.11
N LYS A 469 -35.07 10.55 23.53
CA LYS A 469 -36.44 9.99 23.64
C LYS A 469 -36.67 8.58 23.08
N PRO A 470 -35.99 8.10 22.02
CA PRO A 470 -36.16 6.73 21.54
C PRO A 470 -35.27 5.71 22.26
N LEU A 471 -34.38 6.16 23.16
CA LEU A 471 -33.37 5.31 23.80
C LEU A 471 -33.85 4.80 25.17
N VAL A 472 -33.35 3.63 25.56
CA VAL A 472 -33.62 2.98 26.86
C VAL A 472 -32.36 2.88 27.72
N GLU A 473 -32.55 2.58 29.00
CA GLU A 473 -31.45 2.30 29.93
C GLU A 473 -30.68 1.05 29.49
N GLY A 474 -29.38 1.21 29.23
CA GLY A 474 -28.51 0.18 28.66
C GLY A 474 -28.25 0.29 27.16
N ASP A 475 -28.89 1.21 26.42
CA ASP A 475 -28.50 1.46 25.03
C ASP A 475 -27.07 2.01 24.95
N ARG A 476 -26.25 1.47 24.05
CA ARG A 476 -24.93 2.02 23.71
C ARG A 476 -25.03 2.79 22.40
N ILE A 477 -24.61 4.05 22.42
CA ILE A 477 -24.69 4.96 21.27
C ILE A 477 -23.32 5.55 20.95
N LEU A 478 -23.08 5.82 19.67
CA LEU A 478 -21.94 6.61 19.22
C LEU A 478 -22.33 8.09 19.20
N VAL A 479 -21.58 8.90 19.95
CA VAL A 479 -21.71 10.36 19.93
C VAL A 479 -20.39 11.01 19.52
N LYS A 480 -20.47 12.22 18.94
CA LYS A 480 -19.32 13.08 18.72
C LYS A 480 -19.36 14.25 19.69
N ILE A 481 -18.39 14.36 20.61
CA ILE A 481 -18.27 15.48 21.53
C ILE A 481 -17.73 16.73 20.83
N ASP A 482 -18.30 17.89 21.17
CA ASP A 482 -17.86 19.21 20.72
C ASP A 482 -16.79 19.79 21.69
N GLU A 483 -16.59 21.11 21.69
CA GLU A 483 -15.74 21.80 22.66
C GLU A 483 -16.30 21.74 24.10
N LEU A 484 -15.40 21.81 25.10
CA LEU A 484 -15.81 21.91 26.50
C LEU A 484 -16.43 23.29 26.75
N THR A 485 -17.68 23.31 27.20
CA THR A 485 -18.40 24.58 27.42
C THR A 485 -18.18 25.15 28.81
N ASN A 486 -18.49 26.45 28.98
CA ASN A 486 -18.39 27.18 30.24
C ASN A 486 -19.22 26.56 31.40
N ASP A 487 -20.19 25.69 31.09
CA ASP A 487 -21.01 24.95 32.06
C ASP A 487 -20.34 23.63 32.53
N GLU A 488 -19.02 23.52 32.35
CA GLU A 488 -18.18 22.35 32.68
C GLU A 488 -18.74 21.03 32.11
N CYS A 489 -19.20 21.07 30.85
CA CYS A 489 -19.74 19.90 30.15
C CYS A 489 -19.48 19.91 28.65
N TYR A 490 -19.41 18.72 28.06
CA TYR A 490 -19.43 18.53 26.61
C TYR A 490 -20.87 18.48 26.10
N TYR A 491 -21.18 19.25 25.06
CA TYR A 491 -22.31 18.93 24.19
C TYR A 491 -21.84 17.91 23.15
N ALA A 492 -22.74 17.08 22.65
CA ALA A 492 -22.40 16.09 21.63
C ALA A 492 -23.50 15.89 20.59
N GLY A 493 -23.08 15.64 19.35
CA GLY A 493 -23.93 15.17 18.27
C GLY A 493 -24.16 13.66 18.38
N PHE A 494 -25.42 13.24 18.33
CA PHE A 494 -25.77 11.82 18.15
C PHE A 494 -25.36 11.37 16.74
N ILE A 495 -24.62 10.27 16.62
CA ILE A 495 -24.20 9.69 15.33
C ILE A 495 -25.03 8.45 14.99
N LYS A 496 -25.04 7.46 15.88
CA LYS A 496 -25.65 6.13 15.65
C LYS A 496 -26.06 5.49 16.99
N ASN A 497 -27.16 4.73 17.00
CA ASN A 497 -27.41 3.74 18.05
C ASN A 497 -26.69 2.45 17.65
N ILE A 498 -25.85 1.91 18.52
CA ILE A 498 -25.03 0.72 18.24
C ILE A 498 -25.84 -0.55 18.55
N GLY A 499 -26.62 -0.52 19.63
CA GLY A 499 -27.45 -1.61 20.12
C GLY A 499 -27.62 -1.52 21.64
N HIS A 500 -28.36 -2.46 22.22
CA HIS A 500 -28.45 -2.56 23.68
C HIS A 500 -27.19 -3.24 24.25
N LYS A 501 -26.82 -2.96 25.49
CA LYS A 501 -25.65 -3.60 26.14
C LYS A 501 -25.76 -5.12 26.31
N ASP A 502 -26.97 -5.68 26.14
CA ASP A 502 -27.27 -7.11 26.22
C ASP A 502 -27.39 -7.75 24.80
N ASP A 503 -27.10 -6.99 23.74
CA ASP A 503 -27.09 -7.41 22.33
C ASP A 503 -25.67 -7.84 21.90
N PRO A 504 -25.45 -9.12 21.49
CA PRO A 504 -24.12 -9.61 21.12
C PRO A 504 -23.42 -8.83 20.00
N ASP A 505 -24.19 -8.30 19.03
CA ASP A 505 -23.65 -7.56 17.89
C ASP A 505 -23.23 -6.13 18.28
N ALA A 506 -23.72 -5.61 19.41
CA ALA A 506 -23.36 -4.30 19.91
C ALA A 506 -21.93 -4.28 20.50
N ASP A 507 -21.50 -5.36 21.16
CA ASP A 507 -20.13 -5.48 21.68
C ASP A 507 -19.10 -5.47 20.54
N LEU A 508 -19.34 -6.29 19.49
CA LEU A 508 -18.45 -6.38 18.33
C LEU A 508 -18.35 -5.04 17.58
N GLN A 509 -19.47 -4.31 17.43
CA GLN A 509 -19.44 -2.96 16.87
C GLN A 509 -18.69 -1.96 17.75
N VAL A 510 -18.76 -2.06 19.09
CA VAL A 510 -17.98 -1.20 20.00
C VAL A 510 -16.48 -1.48 19.87
N ILE A 511 -16.06 -2.75 19.85
CA ILE A 511 -14.65 -3.15 19.64
C ILE A 511 -14.13 -2.63 18.29
N ALA A 512 -14.93 -2.75 17.23
CA ALA A 512 -14.59 -2.20 15.91
C ALA A 512 -14.40 -0.68 15.96
N ILE A 513 -15.35 0.07 16.53
CA ILE A 513 -15.29 1.54 16.64
C ILE A 513 -14.06 1.99 17.48
N GLN A 514 -13.75 1.28 18.57
CA GLN A 514 -12.59 1.57 19.43
C GLN A 514 -11.25 1.36 18.71
N ASN A 515 -11.21 0.48 17.71
CA ASN A 515 -10.05 0.23 16.85
C ASN A 515 -10.06 1.06 15.54
N ASP A 516 -10.80 2.18 15.47
CA ASP A 516 -10.97 3.02 14.26
C ASP A 516 -11.53 2.28 13.02
N ILE A 517 -12.22 1.14 13.19
CA ILE A 517 -12.80 0.39 12.08
C ILE A 517 -14.13 1.02 11.65
N VAL A 518 -14.26 1.20 10.33
CA VAL A 518 -15.45 1.73 9.70
C VAL A 518 -16.50 0.63 9.58
N VAL A 519 -17.48 0.61 10.49
CA VAL A 519 -18.61 -0.33 10.44
C VAL A 519 -19.49 -0.04 9.21
N ASP A 520 -20.16 1.12 9.20
CA ASP A 520 -21.20 1.46 8.22
C ASP A 520 -20.65 1.97 6.88
N PHE A 521 -21.26 1.54 5.77
CA PHE A 521 -20.92 2.00 4.42
C PHE A 521 -21.49 3.40 4.14
N SER A 522 -20.79 4.19 3.32
CA SER A 522 -21.36 5.43 2.77
C SER A 522 -22.56 5.12 1.87
N LYS A 523 -23.60 5.98 1.89
CA LYS A 523 -24.81 5.76 1.09
C LYS A 523 -24.47 5.72 -0.40
N GLU A 524 -23.55 6.57 -0.83
CA GLU A 524 -23.13 6.68 -2.22
C GLU A 524 -22.45 5.40 -2.73
N ALA A 525 -21.67 4.71 -1.89
CA ALA A 525 -21.09 3.41 -2.23
C ALA A 525 -22.16 2.29 -2.30
N LEU A 526 -23.20 2.34 -1.47
CA LEU A 526 -24.34 1.43 -1.57
C LEU A 526 -25.19 1.71 -2.81
N ASP A 527 -25.53 2.97 -3.07
CA ASP A 527 -26.26 3.44 -4.26
C ASP A 527 -25.51 3.09 -5.57
N GLU A 528 -24.17 2.97 -5.55
CA GLU A 528 -23.34 2.44 -6.65
C GLU A 528 -23.38 0.90 -6.73
N ALA A 529 -23.17 0.20 -5.61
CA ALA A 529 -23.21 -1.27 -5.57
C ALA A 529 -24.56 -1.80 -6.07
N ASP A 530 -25.66 -1.15 -5.72
CA ASP A 530 -27.00 -1.52 -6.16
C ASP A 530 -27.21 -1.41 -7.68
N ARG A 531 -26.41 -0.60 -8.40
CA ARG A 531 -26.45 -0.48 -9.87
C ARG A 531 -25.62 -1.54 -10.60
N ILE A 532 -24.63 -2.15 -9.93
CA ILE A 532 -23.78 -3.18 -10.55
C ILE A 532 -24.63 -4.45 -10.84
N PRO A 533 -24.50 -5.08 -12.02
CA PRO A 533 -25.21 -6.32 -12.35
C PRO A 533 -24.92 -7.49 -11.39
N THR A 534 -25.82 -8.46 -11.34
CA THR A 534 -25.65 -9.74 -10.61
C THR A 534 -25.04 -10.86 -11.46
N GLU A 535 -24.92 -10.64 -12.77
CA GLU A 535 -24.41 -11.57 -13.77
C GLU A 535 -23.49 -10.82 -14.76
N VAL A 536 -22.52 -11.53 -15.34
CA VAL A 536 -21.54 -10.95 -16.28
C VAL A 536 -22.21 -10.61 -17.62
N LEU A 537 -22.14 -9.35 -18.03
CA LEU A 537 -22.75 -8.86 -19.27
C LEU A 537 -22.00 -9.37 -20.52
N PRO A 538 -22.67 -9.53 -21.68
CA PRO A 538 -22.04 -10.03 -22.90
C PRO A 538 -20.81 -9.20 -23.34
N GLU A 539 -20.90 -7.88 -23.26
CA GLU A 539 -19.84 -6.93 -23.55
C GLU A 539 -18.63 -7.04 -22.61
N GLU A 540 -18.82 -7.44 -21.34
CA GLU A 540 -17.72 -7.64 -20.38
C GLU A 540 -16.88 -8.89 -20.66
N LYS A 541 -17.40 -9.82 -21.48
CA LYS A 541 -16.69 -11.03 -21.92
C LYS A 541 -15.73 -10.75 -23.09
N VAL A 542 -15.89 -9.62 -23.79
CA VAL A 542 -15.12 -9.30 -24.99
C VAL A 542 -13.66 -8.97 -24.64
N GLY A 543 -12.71 -9.59 -25.34
CA GLY A 543 -11.27 -9.35 -25.17
C GLY A 543 -10.63 -10.13 -24.00
N ARG A 544 -11.42 -10.84 -23.21
CA ARG A 544 -10.92 -11.75 -22.15
C ARG A 544 -10.54 -13.11 -22.73
N LEU A 545 -9.58 -13.78 -22.10
CA LEU A 545 -9.26 -15.17 -22.37
C LEU A 545 -10.36 -16.07 -21.78
N ASP A 546 -11.10 -16.75 -22.65
CA ASP A 546 -12.13 -17.70 -22.24
C ASP A 546 -11.47 -18.99 -21.71
N LEU A 547 -11.79 -19.35 -20.47
CA LEU A 547 -11.41 -20.59 -19.80
C LEU A 547 -12.66 -21.31 -19.24
N THR A 548 -13.86 -20.98 -19.72
CA THR A 548 -15.13 -21.56 -19.25
C THR A 548 -15.31 -23.03 -19.64
N ASP A 549 -14.39 -23.62 -20.41
CA ASP A 549 -14.29 -25.05 -20.70
C ASP A 549 -13.48 -25.83 -19.65
N LYS A 550 -12.54 -25.16 -18.95
CA LYS A 550 -11.53 -25.79 -18.07
C LYS A 550 -12.09 -26.36 -16.76
N LEU A 551 -11.31 -27.27 -16.17
CA LEU A 551 -11.48 -27.76 -14.80
C LEU A 551 -10.86 -26.77 -13.81
N ILE A 552 -11.58 -25.66 -13.58
CA ILE A 552 -11.26 -24.65 -12.56
C ILE A 552 -12.17 -24.89 -11.34
N TYR A 553 -11.63 -24.77 -10.13
CA TYR A 553 -12.38 -24.94 -8.87
C TYR A 553 -11.75 -24.12 -7.73
N SER A 554 -12.54 -23.79 -6.72
CA SER A 554 -12.08 -23.14 -5.48
C SER A 554 -12.06 -24.13 -4.31
N ILE A 555 -11.24 -23.87 -3.29
CA ILE A 555 -11.14 -24.71 -2.08
C ILE A 555 -11.09 -23.78 -0.86
N ASP A 556 -12.14 -23.79 -0.04
CA ASP A 556 -12.32 -22.81 1.05
C ASP A 556 -12.79 -23.48 2.36
N GLY A 557 -13.02 -22.68 3.41
CA GLY A 557 -13.79 -23.15 4.56
C GLY A 557 -15.26 -23.36 4.17
N ALA A 558 -15.92 -24.33 4.80
CA ALA A 558 -17.33 -24.65 4.49
C ALA A 558 -18.32 -23.48 4.69
N SER A 559 -17.95 -22.44 5.43
CA SER A 559 -18.74 -21.22 5.65
C SER A 559 -18.45 -20.07 4.67
N THR A 560 -17.39 -20.15 3.86
CA THR A 560 -16.94 -19.07 2.96
C THR A 560 -17.95 -18.78 1.85
N LYS A 561 -18.20 -17.49 1.59
CA LYS A 561 -19.13 -16.98 0.55
C LYS A 561 -18.45 -15.98 -0.39
N ASP A 562 -17.41 -15.33 0.11
CA ASP A 562 -16.49 -14.39 -0.50
C ASP A 562 -15.27 -15.12 -1.11
N ARG A 563 -15.50 -15.85 -2.20
CA ARG A 563 -14.46 -16.65 -2.88
C ARG A 563 -13.58 -15.76 -3.75
N ASP A 564 -12.46 -15.33 -3.19
CA ASP A 564 -11.41 -14.55 -3.85
C ASP A 564 -10.71 -15.32 -4.97
N ASP A 565 -10.43 -16.61 -4.77
CA ASP A 565 -9.55 -17.40 -5.64
C ASP A 565 -10.16 -18.74 -6.11
N ALA A 566 -9.71 -19.17 -7.28
CA ALA A 566 -9.93 -20.48 -7.86
C ALA A 566 -8.66 -20.92 -8.60
N ILE A 567 -8.47 -22.23 -8.76
CA ILE A 567 -7.23 -22.82 -9.26
C ILE A 567 -7.47 -23.85 -10.36
N SER A 568 -6.45 -24.07 -11.19
CA SER A 568 -6.40 -25.17 -12.15
C SER A 568 -4.98 -25.70 -12.36
N ILE A 569 -4.87 -26.96 -12.81
CA ILE A 569 -3.62 -27.56 -13.26
C ILE A 569 -3.86 -28.44 -14.48
N GLU A 570 -2.97 -28.39 -15.47
CA GLU A 570 -2.95 -29.33 -16.61
C GLU A 570 -1.51 -29.66 -17.00
N VAL A 571 -1.25 -30.88 -17.46
CA VAL A 571 0.08 -31.32 -17.91
C VAL A 571 0.27 -30.96 -19.38
N LEU A 572 1.40 -30.35 -19.72
CA LEU A 572 1.78 -29.92 -21.07
C LEU A 572 2.56 -31.01 -21.82
N ASP A 573 2.61 -30.90 -23.15
CA ASP A 573 3.33 -31.84 -24.04
C ASP A 573 4.82 -32.01 -23.71
N ASN A 574 5.43 -31.01 -23.07
CA ASN A 574 6.84 -31.04 -22.62
C ASN A 574 7.04 -31.68 -21.23
N GLY A 575 5.96 -32.11 -20.57
CA GLY A 575 5.96 -32.66 -19.21
C GLY A 575 5.96 -31.63 -18.08
N ASN A 576 5.92 -30.33 -18.37
CA ASN A 576 5.67 -29.30 -17.36
C ASN A 576 4.17 -29.19 -17.04
N TYR A 577 3.84 -28.46 -15.98
CA TYR A 577 2.47 -28.13 -15.61
C TYR A 577 2.15 -26.70 -16.04
N ARG A 578 0.98 -26.47 -16.63
CA ARG A 578 0.33 -25.16 -16.64
C ARG A 578 -0.51 -25.08 -15.37
N VAL A 579 -0.24 -24.06 -14.56
CA VAL A 579 -0.91 -23.79 -13.28
C VAL A 579 -1.64 -22.46 -13.40
N GLY A 580 -2.95 -22.47 -13.19
CA GLY A 580 -3.77 -21.27 -13.14
C GLY A 580 -4.10 -20.90 -11.70
N VAL A 581 -3.85 -19.64 -11.35
CA VAL A 581 -4.40 -18.98 -10.14
C VAL A 581 -5.29 -17.86 -10.63
N HIS A 582 -6.60 -18.06 -10.50
CA HIS A 582 -7.66 -17.22 -11.04
C HIS A 582 -8.28 -16.42 -9.89
N ILE A 583 -8.11 -15.10 -9.90
CA ILE A 583 -8.55 -14.23 -8.79
C ILE A 583 -9.73 -13.37 -9.23
N ALA A 584 -10.71 -13.19 -8.34
CA ALA A 584 -11.88 -12.33 -8.53
C ALA A 584 -11.48 -10.94 -9.08
N ASP A 585 -12.04 -10.54 -10.23
CA ASP A 585 -11.72 -9.27 -10.87
C ASP A 585 -12.48 -8.09 -10.25
N VAL A 586 -12.28 -7.88 -8.94
CA VAL A 586 -12.88 -6.78 -8.18
C VAL A 586 -12.48 -5.42 -8.79
N SER A 587 -11.29 -5.34 -9.41
CA SER A 587 -10.79 -4.13 -10.08
C SER A 587 -11.59 -3.69 -11.30
N HIS A 588 -12.38 -4.59 -11.90
CA HIS A 588 -13.33 -4.26 -12.97
C HIS A 588 -14.62 -3.64 -12.40
N TYR A 589 -15.09 -4.10 -11.23
CA TYR A 589 -16.32 -3.62 -10.58
C TYR A 589 -16.13 -2.46 -9.59
N VAL A 590 -14.90 -2.24 -9.12
CA VAL A 590 -14.52 -1.22 -8.14
C VAL A 590 -13.20 -0.60 -8.59
N HIS A 591 -13.30 0.59 -9.20
CA HIS A 591 -12.16 1.30 -9.80
C HIS A 591 -12.16 2.80 -9.47
N PRO A 592 -11.04 3.53 -9.65
CA PRO A 592 -10.99 4.97 -9.39
C PRO A 592 -12.10 5.76 -10.09
N GLY A 593 -12.57 6.81 -9.41
CA GLY A 593 -13.74 7.61 -9.80
C GLY A 593 -15.05 7.16 -9.16
N MET A 594 -15.12 5.91 -8.65
CA MET A 594 -16.27 5.37 -7.91
C MET A 594 -16.20 5.68 -6.41
N LYS A 595 -17.34 5.89 -5.75
CA LYS A 595 -17.44 5.96 -4.29
C LYS A 595 -17.17 4.61 -3.63
N LEU A 596 -17.48 3.51 -4.29
CA LEU A 596 -17.06 2.16 -3.89
C LEU A 596 -15.53 2.03 -3.77
N TRP A 597 -14.77 2.66 -4.65
CA TRP A 597 -13.30 2.63 -4.61
C TRP A 597 -12.77 3.46 -3.45
N ASP A 598 -13.25 4.70 -3.30
CA ASP A 598 -12.89 5.56 -2.16
C ASP A 598 -13.18 4.85 -0.82
N GLU A 599 -14.33 4.18 -0.72
CA GLU A 599 -14.77 3.42 0.45
C GLU A 599 -13.92 2.17 0.72
N ALA A 600 -13.60 1.39 -0.31
CA ALA A 600 -12.76 0.21 -0.18
C ALA A 600 -11.33 0.57 0.25
N LEU A 601 -10.74 1.61 -0.34
CA LEU A 601 -9.41 2.09 0.06
C LEU A 601 -9.42 2.67 1.49
N ARG A 602 -10.52 3.34 1.90
CA ARG A 602 -10.72 3.91 3.25
C ARG A 602 -10.87 2.85 4.34
N ARG A 603 -11.46 1.69 4.00
CA ARG A 603 -11.58 0.51 4.87
C ARG A 603 -10.26 -0.27 4.94
N GLY A 604 -9.57 -0.41 3.81
CA GLY A 604 -8.24 -1.01 3.71
C GLY A 604 -8.20 -2.54 3.80
N THR A 605 -9.04 -3.14 4.64
CA THR A 605 -9.25 -4.59 4.76
C THR A 605 -10.68 -4.89 5.24
N SER A 606 -11.17 -6.11 4.99
CA SER A 606 -12.25 -6.69 5.80
C SER A 606 -11.72 -7.05 7.19
N VAL A 607 -12.61 -7.10 8.18
CA VAL A 607 -12.33 -7.54 9.55
C VAL A 607 -13.22 -8.73 9.88
N TYR A 608 -12.62 -9.85 10.29
CA TYR A 608 -13.27 -11.14 10.53
C TYR A 608 -13.43 -11.41 12.03
N MET A 609 -14.32 -10.65 12.68
CA MET A 609 -14.74 -10.99 14.05
C MET A 609 -15.60 -12.27 14.03
N ILE A 610 -15.62 -12.98 15.15
CA ILE A 610 -15.99 -14.41 15.25
C ILE A 610 -17.31 -14.76 14.58
N ASP A 611 -18.35 -13.95 14.80
CA ASP A 611 -19.70 -14.15 14.24
C ASP A 611 -20.11 -13.05 13.25
N THR A 612 -19.23 -12.08 12.97
CA THR A 612 -19.52 -10.91 12.11
C THR A 612 -18.29 -10.47 11.34
N VAL A 613 -18.41 -10.51 10.01
CA VAL A 613 -17.44 -9.86 9.11
C VAL A 613 -17.88 -8.42 8.90
N ILE A 614 -16.98 -7.45 9.11
CA ILE A 614 -17.11 -6.09 8.59
C ILE A 614 -16.37 -6.08 7.24
N PRO A 615 -17.06 -6.14 6.09
CA PRO A 615 -16.38 -6.36 4.83
C PRO A 615 -15.79 -5.06 4.26
N MET A 616 -14.75 -5.19 3.44
CA MET A 616 -14.15 -4.07 2.71
C MET A 616 -15.09 -3.52 1.62
N ILE A 617 -15.83 -4.39 0.94
CA ILE A 617 -16.82 -4.06 -0.11
C ILE A 617 -18.20 -4.66 0.22
N PRO A 618 -19.32 -4.05 -0.20
CA PRO A 618 -20.66 -4.52 0.16
C PRO A 618 -20.94 -5.97 -0.27
N HIS A 619 -21.71 -6.72 0.54
CA HIS A 619 -22.00 -8.15 0.32
C HIS A 619 -22.61 -8.49 -1.04
N LYS A 620 -23.31 -7.56 -1.69
CA LYS A 620 -23.81 -7.73 -3.07
C LYS A 620 -22.66 -7.97 -4.07
N LEU A 621 -21.48 -7.40 -3.81
CA LEU A 621 -20.28 -7.59 -4.62
C LEU A 621 -19.46 -8.77 -4.09
N SER A 622 -19.06 -8.72 -2.81
CA SER A 622 -18.14 -9.70 -2.20
C SER A 622 -18.68 -11.14 -2.23
N ASN A 623 -19.96 -11.37 -1.98
CA ASN A 623 -20.57 -12.71 -2.05
C ASN A 623 -21.23 -12.99 -3.42
N GLY A 624 -21.38 -11.97 -4.26
CA GLY A 624 -22.23 -11.98 -5.46
C GLY A 624 -21.44 -12.05 -6.76
N ILE A 625 -21.25 -10.90 -7.42
CA ILE A 625 -20.63 -10.82 -8.75
C ILE A 625 -19.10 -10.95 -8.72
N CYS A 626 -18.44 -10.58 -7.63
CA CYS A 626 -16.99 -10.78 -7.49
C CYS A 626 -16.64 -12.23 -7.09
N SER A 627 -17.43 -12.83 -6.20
CA SER A 627 -17.19 -14.19 -5.71
C SER A 627 -17.17 -15.22 -6.84
N LEU A 628 -16.13 -16.07 -6.87
CA LEU A 628 -15.92 -17.14 -7.84
C LEU A 628 -16.82 -18.37 -7.55
N ASN A 629 -18.13 -18.12 -7.53
CA ASN A 629 -19.20 -19.07 -7.22
C ASN A 629 -19.29 -20.22 -8.25
N GLU A 630 -19.77 -21.38 -7.79
CA GLU A 630 -19.92 -22.60 -8.58
C GLU A 630 -20.95 -22.46 -9.72
N GLY A 631 -20.65 -23.06 -10.88
CA GLY A 631 -21.53 -23.21 -12.03
C GLY A 631 -21.79 -21.93 -12.84
N VAL A 632 -21.36 -20.76 -12.36
CA VAL A 632 -21.66 -19.46 -12.97
C VAL A 632 -20.42 -18.81 -13.58
N ASP A 633 -20.64 -18.10 -14.69
CA ASP A 633 -19.61 -17.31 -15.35
C ASP A 633 -19.15 -16.14 -14.47
N ARG A 634 -17.83 -15.96 -14.36
CA ARG A 634 -17.20 -14.91 -13.55
C ARG A 634 -16.01 -14.28 -14.24
N LEU A 635 -15.84 -12.98 -14.01
CA LEU A 635 -14.65 -12.25 -14.43
C LEU A 635 -13.52 -12.50 -13.43
N ALA A 636 -12.39 -12.96 -13.92
CA ALA A 636 -11.20 -13.18 -13.13
C ALA A 636 -9.98 -12.49 -13.77
N PHE A 637 -9.08 -12.00 -12.94
CA PHE A 637 -7.71 -11.67 -13.33
C PHE A 637 -6.85 -12.89 -12.96
N SER A 638 -6.23 -13.53 -13.96
CA SER A 638 -5.51 -14.80 -13.77
C SER A 638 -4.01 -14.65 -13.87
N CYS A 639 -3.28 -15.24 -12.92
CA CYS A 639 -1.87 -15.56 -13.07
C CYS A 639 -1.78 -16.96 -13.70
N ILE A 640 -1.28 -17.04 -14.93
CA ILE A 640 -1.09 -18.31 -15.65
C ILE A 640 0.41 -18.60 -15.70
N MET A 641 0.83 -19.71 -15.08
CA MET A 641 2.23 -20.08 -14.88
C MET A 641 2.56 -21.38 -15.60
N GLU A 642 3.75 -21.48 -16.21
CA GLU A 642 4.38 -22.76 -16.55
C GLU A 642 5.37 -23.14 -15.45
N VAL A 643 5.15 -24.30 -14.81
CA VAL A 643 5.92 -24.77 -13.67
C VAL A 643 6.41 -26.20 -13.94
N THR A 644 7.70 -26.45 -13.76
CA THR A 644 8.27 -27.80 -13.90
C THR A 644 7.75 -28.77 -12.84
N PRO A 645 7.83 -30.10 -13.06
CA PRO A 645 7.56 -31.13 -12.03
C PRO A 645 8.54 -31.12 -10.84
N LYS A 646 9.37 -30.09 -10.70
CA LYS A 646 10.27 -29.81 -9.57
C LYS A 646 9.87 -28.55 -8.77
N GLY A 647 8.79 -27.87 -9.16
CA GLY A 647 8.35 -26.61 -8.54
C GLY A 647 9.15 -25.37 -8.99
N GLN A 648 9.88 -25.45 -10.11
CA GLN A 648 10.57 -24.28 -10.69
C GLN A 648 9.70 -23.63 -11.76
N ILE A 649 9.48 -22.32 -11.65
CA ILE A 649 8.75 -21.49 -12.63
C ILE A 649 9.61 -21.34 -13.90
N ILE A 650 9.00 -21.53 -15.07
CA ILE A 650 9.62 -21.36 -16.40
C ILE A 650 9.16 -20.03 -17.02
N SER A 651 7.85 -19.79 -17.01
CA SER A 651 7.22 -18.57 -17.50
C SER A 651 5.94 -18.30 -16.73
N TYR A 652 5.46 -17.06 -16.76
CA TYR A 652 4.15 -16.68 -16.23
C TYR A 652 3.69 -15.38 -16.89
N ASP A 653 2.38 -15.16 -16.91
CA ASP A 653 1.77 -13.88 -17.33
C ASP A 653 0.46 -13.62 -16.57
N PHE A 654 0.02 -12.36 -16.59
CA PHE A 654 -1.18 -11.88 -15.91
C PHE A 654 -2.22 -11.41 -16.92
N VAL A 655 -3.31 -12.17 -17.03
CA VAL A 655 -4.29 -12.03 -18.13
C VAL A 655 -5.73 -11.91 -17.62
N ASP A 656 -6.52 -11.12 -18.34
CA ASP A 656 -7.95 -11.01 -18.12
C ASP A 656 -8.66 -12.26 -18.62
N THR A 657 -9.50 -12.85 -17.77
CA THR A 657 -10.14 -14.14 -18.04
C THR A 657 -11.63 -14.11 -17.77
N LEU A 658 -12.35 -14.95 -18.50
CA LEU A 658 -13.69 -15.42 -18.17
C LEU A 658 -13.57 -16.87 -17.70
N ILE A 659 -14.04 -17.17 -16.49
CA ILE A 659 -14.00 -18.51 -15.91
C ILE A 659 -15.40 -18.99 -15.52
N ASN A 660 -15.55 -20.29 -15.33
CA ASN A 660 -16.74 -20.91 -14.75
C ASN A 660 -16.25 -21.93 -13.72
N SER A 661 -16.44 -21.65 -12.42
CA SER A 661 -15.92 -22.53 -11.35
C SER A 661 -16.76 -23.82 -11.33
N ARG A 662 -16.13 -24.96 -11.60
CA ARG A 662 -16.82 -26.26 -11.70
C ARG A 662 -17.23 -26.82 -10.35
N LYS A 663 -16.51 -26.45 -9.28
CA LYS A 663 -16.81 -26.87 -7.92
C LYS A 663 -16.32 -25.84 -6.89
N ALA A 664 -17.18 -25.53 -5.92
CA ALA A 664 -16.83 -24.86 -4.68
C ALA A 664 -16.50 -25.92 -3.62
N MET A 665 -15.23 -26.34 -3.58
CA MET A 665 -14.77 -27.38 -2.64
C MET A 665 -14.61 -26.82 -1.22
N THR A 666 -14.57 -27.72 -0.24
CA THR A 666 -14.14 -27.38 1.12
C THR A 666 -12.80 -28.01 1.48
N TYR A 667 -12.05 -27.37 2.37
CA TYR A 667 -10.80 -27.91 2.91
C TYR A 667 -11.01 -29.30 3.52
N GLU A 668 -12.11 -29.53 4.24
CA GLU A 668 -12.40 -30.81 4.89
C GLU A 668 -12.52 -31.95 3.87
N ALA A 669 -13.30 -31.75 2.80
CA ALA A 669 -13.51 -32.75 1.76
C ALA A 669 -12.24 -33.06 0.96
N VAL A 670 -11.41 -32.04 0.68
CA VAL A 670 -10.11 -32.24 -0.01
C VAL A 670 -9.08 -32.90 0.93
N ASN A 671 -9.14 -32.64 2.23
CA ASN A 671 -8.31 -33.35 3.22
C ASN A 671 -8.73 -34.82 3.41
N GLU A 672 -10.03 -35.13 3.34
CA GLU A 672 -10.56 -36.51 3.37
C GLU A 672 -9.93 -37.38 2.27
N ILE A 673 -9.82 -36.84 1.05
CA ILE A 673 -9.18 -37.48 -0.12
C ILE A 673 -7.72 -37.89 0.16
N PHE A 674 -6.97 -37.06 0.88
CA PHE A 674 -5.53 -37.26 1.09
C PHE A 674 -5.15 -37.95 2.41
N GLU A 675 -5.99 -37.83 3.44
CA GLU A 675 -5.68 -38.30 4.80
C GLU A 675 -6.46 -39.56 5.18
N GLU A 676 -7.68 -39.73 4.63
CA GLU A 676 -8.53 -40.92 4.86
C GLU A 676 -8.61 -41.81 3.62
N GLY A 677 -8.34 -41.26 2.43
CA GLY A 677 -8.33 -41.99 1.15
C GLY A 677 -9.72 -42.26 0.58
N ASN A 678 -10.75 -41.60 1.11
CA ASN A 678 -12.10 -41.63 0.56
C ASN A 678 -12.29 -40.46 -0.42
N VAL A 679 -12.98 -40.69 -1.54
CA VAL A 679 -13.31 -39.62 -2.50
C VAL A 679 -14.79 -39.26 -2.32
N PRO A 680 -15.12 -38.04 -1.85
CA PRO A 680 -16.52 -37.64 -1.68
C PRO A 680 -17.26 -37.53 -3.02
N GLU A 681 -18.58 -37.68 -2.98
CA GLU A 681 -19.42 -37.67 -4.20
C GLU A 681 -19.29 -36.36 -4.99
N GLY A 682 -19.01 -36.48 -6.28
CA GLY A 682 -18.78 -35.34 -7.18
C GLY A 682 -17.39 -34.73 -7.08
N TYR A 683 -16.39 -35.42 -6.49
CA TYR A 683 -14.97 -35.06 -6.55
C TYR A 683 -14.17 -35.92 -7.55
N GLU A 684 -14.78 -36.95 -8.14
CA GLU A 684 -14.11 -37.98 -8.93
C GLU A 684 -13.43 -37.42 -10.19
N GLU A 685 -14.03 -36.43 -10.85
CA GLU A 685 -13.44 -35.78 -12.04
C GLU A 685 -12.26 -34.85 -11.72
N PHE A 686 -12.09 -34.47 -10.45
CA PHE A 686 -11.02 -33.59 -9.98
C PHE A 686 -9.84 -34.35 -9.35
N TYR A 687 -9.99 -35.65 -9.06
CA TYR A 687 -9.04 -36.45 -8.27
C TYR A 687 -7.61 -36.37 -8.81
N ASP A 688 -7.40 -36.60 -10.11
CA ASP A 688 -6.06 -36.58 -10.72
C ASP A 688 -5.43 -35.17 -10.65
N ASN A 689 -6.22 -34.11 -10.84
CA ASN A 689 -5.75 -32.72 -10.73
C ASN A 689 -5.39 -32.36 -9.28
N LEU A 690 -6.19 -32.80 -8.30
CA LEU A 690 -5.91 -32.63 -6.88
C LEU A 690 -4.61 -33.35 -6.48
N VAL A 691 -4.40 -34.58 -6.97
CA VAL A 691 -3.14 -35.34 -6.74
C VAL A 691 -1.93 -34.61 -7.35
N LEU A 692 -2.04 -34.05 -8.56
CA LEU A 692 -0.99 -33.23 -9.17
C LEU A 692 -0.71 -31.94 -8.37
N MET A 693 -1.75 -31.26 -7.88
CA MET A 693 -1.60 -30.08 -7.03
C MET A 693 -0.92 -30.40 -5.69
N LYS A 694 -1.23 -31.55 -5.08
CA LYS A 694 -0.55 -31.99 -3.85
C LYS A 694 0.92 -32.28 -4.10
N ASP A 695 1.25 -33.03 -5.15
CA ASP A 695 2.64 -33.34 -5.52
C ASP A 695 3.46 -32.07 -5.86
N LEU A 696 2.82 -31.05 -6.47
CA LEU A 696 3.42 -29.73 -6.66
C LEU A 696 3.62 -28.98 -5.33
N SER A 697 2.60 -28.93 -4.46
CA SER A 697 2.69 -28.25 -3.16
C SER A 697 3.75 -28.88 -2.24
N ASP A 698 3.83 -30.22 -2.18
CA ASP A 698 4.88 -30.97 -1.46
C ASP A 698 6.30 -30.60 -1.94
N LYS A 699 6.46 -30.10 -3.18
CA LYS A 699 7.73 -29.62 -3.74
C LYS A 699 7.97 -28.12 -3.49
N LEU A 700 6.93 -27.30 -3.58
CA LEU A 700 6.98 -25.87 -3.22
C LEU A 700 7.33 -25.68 -1.74
N GLU A 701 6.77 -26.50 -0.85
CA GLU A 701 7.14 -26.49 0.58
C GLU A 701 8.63 -26.81 0.79
N ARG A 702 9.15 -27.81 0.08
CA ARG A 702 10.59 -28.13 0.07
C ARG A 702 11.45 -27.03 -0.57
N ILE A 703 10.88 -26.10 -1.34
CA ILE A 703 11.58 -24.89 -1.84
C ILE A 703 11.55 -23.81 -0.77
N LYS A 704 10.39 -23.50 -0.17
CA LYS A 704 10.22 -22.57 0.97
C LYS A 704 11.19 -22.89 2.11
N GLU A 705 11.25 -24.15 2.54
CA GLU A 705 12.20 -24.60 3.57
C GLU A 705 13.66 -24.32 3.17
N ARG A 706 14.07 -24.70 1.94
CA ARG A 706 15.44 -24.50 1.47
C ARG A 706 15.82 -23.03 1.28
N ARG A 707 14.85 -22.16 1.03
CA ARG A 707 15.02 -20.70 0.96
C ARG A 707 15.23 -20.10 2.35
N GLY A 708 14.37 -20.42 3.31
CA GLY A 708 14.49 -19.95 4.70
C GLY A 708 13.18 -19.68 5.44
N TYR A 709 12.02 -20.07 4.88
CA TYR A 709 10.69 -19.94 5.48
C TYR A 709 10.65 -20.43 6.94
N ILE A 710 10.07 -19.63 7.83
CA ILE A 710 9.99 -19.95 9.26
C ILE A 710 8.52 -20.21 9.61
N ASN A 711 8.15 -21.48 9.72
CA ASN A 711 6.85 -21.86 10.26
C ASN A 711 6.89 -21.78 11.80
N PHE A 712 6.14 -20.83 12.37
CA PHE A 712 5.97 -20.67 13.81
C PHE A 712 4.70 -21.37 14.36
N GLY A 713 3.91 -22.00 13.51
CA GLY A 713 2.53 -22.42 13.79
C GLY A 713 1.51 -21.29 13.63
N THR A 714 0.24 -21.66 13.61
CA THR A 714 -0.90 -20.73 13.77
C THR A 714 -1.08 -20.39 15.25
N ASN A 715 -1.64 -19.22 15.57
CA ASN A 715 -2.22 -18.95 16.90
C ASN A 715 -3.76 -18.84 16.84
N ASP A 716 -4.31 -19.00 15.63
CA ASP A 716 -5.67 -18.82 15.21
C ASP A 716 -6.61 -19.80 15.93
N LEU A 717 -7.74 -19.28 16.41
CA LEU A 717 -8.73 -20.06 17.15
C LEU A 717 -9.97 -20.37 16.30
N GLU A 718 -10.54 -21.53 16.58
CA GLU A 718 -11.88 -21.96 16.20
C GLU A 718 -12.70 -21.98 17.49
N ILE A 719 -13.87 -21.33 17.47
CA ILE A 719 -14.80 -21.31 18.60
C ILE A 719 -15.96 -22.22 18.23
N VAL A 720 -16.03 -23.38 18.89
CA VAL A 720 -17.15 -24.31 18.74
C VAL A 720 -18.31 -23.76 19.56
N ARG A 721 -19.48 -23.58 18.93
CA ARG A 721 -20.70 -23.07 19.58
C ARG A 721 -21.77 -24.15 19.74
N ASP A 722 -22.74 -23.91 20.63
CA ASP A 722 -23.96 -24.72 20.74
C ASP A 722 -25.06 -24.25 19.77
N GLU A 723 -26.22 -24.93 19.80
CA GLU A 723 -27.41 -24.57 19.01
C GLU A 723 -28.01 -23.21 19.40
N GLU A 724 -27.63 -22.63 20.54
CA GLU A 724 -28.03 -21.29 21.00
C GLU A 724 -26.96 -20.21 20.70
N GLY A 725 -25.85 -20.57 20.04
CA GLY A 725 -24.75 -19.67 19.68
C GLY A 725 -23.73 -19.37 20.79
N LYS A 726 -23.79 -20.05 21.94
CA LYS A 726 -22.83 -19.84 23.04
C LYS A 726 -21.53 -20.62 22.80
N PRO A 727 -20.36 -20.12 23.24
CA PRO A 727 -19.12 -20.87 23.12
C PRO A 727 -19.15 -22.13 24.00
N LEU A 728 -18.90 -23.29 23.41
CA LEU A 728 -18.77 -24.60 24.07
C LEU A 728 -17.31 -25.01 24.28
N SER A 729 -16.42 -24.66 23.36
CA SER A 729 -14.98 -24.90 23.48
C SER A 729 -14.20 -24.06 22.49
N PHE A 730 -12.93 -23.84 22.80
CA PHE A 730 -11.95 -23.23 21.91
C PHE A 730 -11.04 -24.34 21.36
N LYS A 731 -10.55 -24.17 20.13
CA LYS A 731 -9.56 -25.06 19.51
C LYS A 731 -8.57 -24.23 18.70
N GLN A 732 -7.33 -24.71 18.58
CA GLN A 732 -6.35 -24.12 17.67
C GLN A 732 -6.58 -24.66 16.25
N ARG A 733 -6.72 -23.76 15.26
CA ARG A 733 -6.90 -24.16 13.85
C ARG A 733 -5.64 -24.87 13.34
N GLN A 734 -5.78 -26.10 12.87
CA GLN A 734 -4.67 -26.87 12.30
C GLN A 734 -4.62 -26.69 10.78
N GLN A 735 -3.44 -26.37 10.25
CA GLN A 735 -3.23 -26.32 8.80
C GLN A 735 -2.98 -27.75 8.29
N ARG A 736 -3.94 -28.35 7.58
CA ARG A 736 -3.85 -29.70 7.00
C ARG A 736 -3.28 -29.65 5.57
N THR A 737 -3.69 -30.54 4.67
CA THR A 737 -3.11 -30.72 3.34
C THR A 737 -3.66 -29.73 2.32
N ALA A 738 -4.98 -29.55 2.27
CA ALA A 738 -5.67 -28.69 1.30
C ALA A 738 -5.32 -27.20 1.48
N GLU A 739 -5.21 -26.76 2.72
CA GLU A 739 -4.83 -25.42 3.16
C GLU A 739 -3.39 -25.09 2.70
N LYS A 740 -2.48 -26.08 2.71
CA LYS A 740 -1.12 -25.92 2.18
C LYS A 740 -1.05 -25.93 0.66
N ILE A 741 -2.00 -26.58 -0.03
CA ILE A 741 -2.12 -26.45 -1.49
C ILE A 741 -2.50 -25.02 -1.85
N ILE A 742 -3.52 -24.45 -1.20
CA ILE A 742 -3.91 -23.05 -1.42
C ILE A 742 -2.80 -22.08 -1.01
N GLU A 743 -2.22 -22.19 0.20
CA GLU A 743 -1.12 -21.29 0.62
C GLU A 743 0.03 -21.29 -0.39
N ASN A 744 0.50 -22.47 -0.82
CA ASN A 744 1.65 -22.55 -1.72
C ASN A 744 1.36 -22.06 -3.14
N LEU A 745 0.13 -22.17 -3.64
CA LEU A 745 -0.25 -21.61 -4.93
C LEU A 745 -0.44 -20.08 -4.85
N MET A 746 -1.04 -19.56 -3.77
CA MET A 746 -1.21 -18.12 -3.58
C MET A 746 0.13 -17.40 -3.31
N LEU A 747 1.04 -18.03 -2.55
CA LEU A 747 2.42 -17.55 -2.39
C LEU A 747 3.15 -17.49 -3.73
N LEU A 748 3.00 -18.50 -4.59
CA LEU A 748 3.63 -18.54 -5.91
C LEU A 748 3.12 -17.42 -6.82
N ALA A 749 1.80 -17.19 -6.84
CA ALA A 749 1.19 -16.08 -7.57
C ALA A 749 1.63 -14.70 -7.02
N GLY A 750 1.81 -14.56 -5.70
CA GLY A 750 2.31 -13.33 -5.06
C GLY A 750 3.81 -13.06 -5.31
N GLU A 751 4.63 -14.11 -5.43
CA GLU A 751 6.03 -14.02 -5.88
C GLU A 751 6.11 -13.59 -7.36
N CYS A 752 5.30 -14.22 -8.22
CA CYS A 752 5.13 -13.80 -9.62
C CYS A 752 4.66 -12.35 -9.74
N TYR A 753 3.67 -11.94 -8.94
CA TYR A 753 3.10 -10.59 -8.98
C TYR A 753 4.15 -9.53 -8.62
N ALA A 754 4.82 -9.68 -7.47
CA ALA A 754 5.85 -8.74 -7.04
C ALA A 754 7.00 -8.64 -8.06
N THR A 755 7.40 -9.77 -8.67
CA THR A 755 8.44 -9.81 -9.71
C THR A 755 7.97 -9.22 -11.06
N TYR A 756 6.67 -9.19 -11.36
CA TYR A 756 6.12 -8.59 -12.58
C TYR A 756 6.01 -7.07 -12.50
N MET A 757 5.79 -6.53 -11.30
CA MET A 757 5.51 -5.11 -11.09
C MET A 757 6.78 -4.26 -11.08
N VAL A 758 6.77 -3.16 -11.83
CA VAL A 758 7.86 -2.18 -11.92
C VAL A 758 7.44 -0.72 -11.76
N ILE A 759 6.13 -0.47 -11.68
CA ILE A 759 5.61 0.77 -11.10
C ILE A 759 5.46 0.62 -9.58
N PRO A 760 5.52 1.71 -8.79
CA PRO A 760 5.30 1.65 -7.35
C PRO A 760 3.99 0.93 -7.01
N THR A 761 4.06 -0.07 -6.14
CA THR A 761 2.91 -0.91 -5.79
C THR A 761 3.05 -1.43 -4.35
N PRO A 762 1.97 -1.84 -3.67
CA PRO A 762 2.07 -2.41 -2.33
C PRO A 762 2.77 -3.78 -2.33
N LEU A 763 4.05 -3.80 -2.00
CA LEU A 763 4.79 -5.02 -1.68
C LEU A 763 4.53 -5.41 -0.22
N ARG A 764 4.48 -6.70 0.06
CA ARG A 764 4.32 -7.24 1.41
C ARG A 764 5.69 -7.57 1.97
N VAL A 765 6.23 -6.69 2.81
CA VAL A 765 7.59 -6.78 3.34
C VAL A 765 7.62 -7.25 4.79
N HIS A 766 8.68 -7.98 5.13
CA HIS A 766 9.02 -8.37 6.50
C HIS A 766 10.54 -8.27 6.62
N GLU A 767 10.99 -7.20 7.27
CA GLU A 767 12.41 -6.94 7.55
C GLU A 767 13.07 -8.06 8.36
N LYS A 768 14.40 -8.13 8.30
CA LYS A 768 15.17 -8.91 9.27
C LYS A 768 14.92 -8.38 10.71
N PRO A 769 14.79 -9.27 11.71
CA PRO A 769 14.74 -8.89 13.12
C PRO A 769 16.02 -8.20 13.56
N ASP A 770 15.94 -7.43 14.64
CA ASP A 770 17.09 -6.72 15.21
C ASP A 770 17.96 -7.71 16.01
N GLU A 771 19.28 -7.70 15.81
CA GLU A 771 20.21 -8.73 16.32
C GLU A 771 20.08 -8.92 17.84
N ASP A 772 20.11 -7.84 18.62
CA ASP A 772 19.95 -7.82 20.08
C ASP A 772 18.68 -8.58 20.55
N LYS A 773 17.55 -8.43 19.84
CA LYS A 773 16.28 -9.08 20.21
C LYS A 773 16.32 -10.57 19.95
N VAL A 774 17.05 -11.02 18.93
CA VAL A 774 17.21 -12.45 18.66
C VAL A 774 18.19 -13.07 19.65
N GLU A 775 19.24 -12.35 20.06
CA GLU A 775 20.08 -12.76 21.19
C GLU A 775 19.26 -12.88 22.49
N GLU A 776 18.46 -11.87 22.87
CA GLU A 776 17.56 -11.94 24.03
C GLU A 776 16.62 -13.15 23.97
N ALA A 777 16.03 -13.43 22.80
CA ALA A 777 15.15 -14.57 22.61
C ALA A 777 15.88 -15.91 22.81
N PHE A 778 17.09 -16.07 22.26
CA PHE A 778 17.93 -17.26 22.46
C PHE A 778 18.33 -17.41 23.93
N ASP A 779 18.67 -16.32 24.59
CA ASP A 779 19.03 -16.28 26.01
C ASP A 779 17.80 -16.66 26.90
N LEU A 780 16.58 -16.34 26.47
CA LEU A 780 15.33 -16.84 27.09
C LEU A 780 15.08 -18.34 26.83
N LEU A 781 15.41 -18.86 25.65
CA LEU A 781 15.33 -20.30 25.36
C LEU A 781 16.28 -21.10 26.27
N GLU A 782 17.54 -20.68 26.39
CA GLU A 782 18.52 -21.35 27.25
C GLU A 782 18.13 -21.29 28.73
N LYS A 783 17.66 -20.14 29.23
CA LYS A 783 17.12 -20.00 30.60
C LYS A 783 15.88 -20.88 30.82
N SER A 784 15.05 -21.07 29.80
CA SER A 784 13.93 -22.01 29.80
C SER A 784 14.36 -23.48 29.77
N GLY A 785 15.65 -23.76 29.49
CA GLY A 785 16.25 -25.08 29.44
C GLY A 785 16.24 -25.74 28.06
N ILE A 786 15.88 -24.99 27.02
CA ILE A 786 15.96 -25.40 25.61
C ILE A 786 17.37 -25.08 25.14
N LYS A 787 18.19 -26.11 24.86
CA LYS A 787 19.58 -25.92 24.44
C LYS A 787 19.64 -25.49 22.98
N VAL A 788 20.05 -24.25 22.74
CA VAL A 788 20.41 -23.79 21.41
C VAL A 788 21.90 -24.12 21.15
N LYS A 789 22.30 -24.25 19.89
CA LYS A 789 23.71 -24.33 19.51
C LYS A 789 24.17 -22.93 19.12
N SER A 790 25.37 -22.53 19.56
CA SER A 790 25.96 -21.25 19.15
C SER A 790 26.07 -21.18 17.63
N CYS A 791 25.47 -20.15 17.04
CA CYS A 791 25.46 -19.88 15.60
C CYS A 791 26.14 -18.53 15.34
N GLN A 792 26.96 -18.47 14.29
CA GLN A 792 27.71 -17.25 13.94
C GLN A 792 26.89 -16.24 13.14
N GLU A 793 25.75 -16.65 12.57
CA GLU A 793 24.73 -15.78 11.99
C GLU A 793 23.42 -16.01 12.75
N ILE A 794 23.14 -15.20 13.78
CA ILE A 794 21.94 -15.36 14.61
C ILE A 794 20.69 -14.91 13.84
N VAL A 795 20.80 -13.86 13.01
CA VAL A 795 19.72 -13.35 12.15
C VAL A 795 19.71 -14.03 10.77
N ASN A 796 19.43 -15.34 10.78
CA ASN A 796 19.28 -16.15 9.57
C ASN A 796 18.08 -17.09 9.71
N GLY A 797 17.10 -17.03 8.79
CA GLY A 797 15.90 -17.86 8.85
C GLY A 797 16.19 -19.36 8.90
N LYS A 798 17.27 -19.82 8.25
CA LYS A 798 17.72 -21.23 8.29
C LYS A 798 18.27 -21.64 9.65
N VAL A 799 18.80 -20.70 10.43
CA VAL A 799 19.20 -20.94 11.83
C VAL A 799 17.95 -21.05 12.69
N LEU A 800 16.98 -20.14 12.54
CA LEU A 800 15.71 -20.18 13.29
C LEU A 800 14.91 -21.47 13.01
N GLN A 801 14.83 -21.90 11.74
CA GLN A 801 14.34 -23.22 11.35
C GLN A 801 15.07 -24.35 12.09
N GLN A 802 16.40 -24.34 12.10
CA GLN A 802 17.21 -25.38 12.75
C GLN A 802 17.02 -25.41 14.26
N VAL A 803 16.78 -24.27 14.92
CA VAL A 803 16.42 -24.23 16.36
C VAL A 803 15.08 -24.93 16.58
N LEU A 804 14.03 -24.55 15.85
CA LEU A 804 12.70 -25.17 16.00
C LEU A 804 12.70 -26.67 15.66
N LYS A 805 13.42 -27.08 14.60
CA LYS A 805 13.57 -28.48 14.19
C LYS A 805 14.45 -29.33 15.12
N GLN A 806 15.15 -28.74 16.08
CA GLN A 806 15.89 -29.47 17.13
C GLN A 806 15.04 -29.77 18.37
N ILE A 807 13.78 -29.31 18.43
CA ILE A 807 12.92 -29.47 19.60
C ILE A 807 11.92 -30.61 19.36
N GLU A 808 12.18 -31.75 19.99
CA GLU A 808 11.38 -32.98 19.87
C GLU A 808 9.98 -32.85 20.49
N SER A 809 9.83 -32.11 21.59
CA SER A 809 8.55 -31.90 22.28
C SER A 809 7.75 -30.79 21.62
N GLU A 810 6.49 -31.06 21.26
CA GLU A 810 5.61 -30.07 20.63
C GLU A 810 5.35 -28.88 21.55
N ASP A 811 5.05 -29.10 22.84
CA ASP A 811 4.95 -28.05 23.86
C ASP A 811 6.19 -27.13 23.85
N GLU A 812 7.41 -27.71 23.99
CA GLU A 812 8.65 -26.93 24.00
C GLU A 812 8.89 -26.20 22.66
N ARG A 813 8.36 -26.70 21.53
CA ARG A 813 8.45 -26.06 20.22
C ARG A 813 7.47 -24.90 20.05
N VAL A 814 6.20 -25.05 20.45
CA VAL A 814 5.20 -23.98 20.48
C VAL A 814 5.66 -22.83 21.38
N ILE A 815 6.28 -23.16 22.51
CA ILE A 815 6.92 -22.18 23.41
C ILE A 815 8.09 -21.49 22.73
N ALA A 816 8.98 -22.23 22.07
CA ALA A 816 10.13 -21.64 21.39
C ALA A 816 9.71 -20.75 20.21
N ALA A 817 8.69 -21.16 19.46
CA ALA A 817 8.08 -20.35 18.42
C ALA A 817 7.51 -19.05 19.00
N ASN A 818 6.74 -19.10 20.09
CA ASN A 818 6.20 -17.91 20.75
C ASN A 818 7.26 -17.00 21.40
N ILE A 819 8.44 -17.51 21.74
CA ILE A 819 9.59 -16.69 22.18
C ILE A 819 10.27 -16.03 20.98
N LEU A 820 10.56 -16.78 19.91
CA LEU A 820 11.23 -16.28 18.71
C LEU A 820 10.34 -15.31 17.91
N LEU A 821 9.02 -15.53 17.86
CA LEU A 821 8.07 -14.64 17.18
C LEU A 821 8.08 -13.22 17.77
N ARG A 822 8.45 -13.06 19.05
CA ARG A 822 8.56 -11.76 19.72
C ARG A 822 9.82 -10.97 19.37
N SER A 823 10.84 -11.61 18.80
CA SER A 823 12.01 -10.90 18.24
C SER A 823 11.86 -10.58 16.75
N MET A 824 10.87 -11.19 16.07
CA MET A 824 10.51 -10.84 14.69
C MET A 824 9.90 -9.44 14.61
N LYS A 825 9.98 -8.82 13.44
CA LYS A 825 9.24 -7.58 13.14
C LYS A 825 7.85 -7.92 12.63
N ARG A 826 6.85 -7.07 12.90
CA ARG A 826 5.57 -7.16 12.18
C ARG A 826 5.81 -6.88 10.70
N ALA A 827 5.24 -7.71 9.83
CA ALA A 827 5.18 -7.44 8.40
C ALA A 827 4.33 -6.17 8.13
N ARG A 828 4.55 -5.53 6.98
CA ARG A 828 3.81 -4.34 6.55
C ARG A 828 3.69 -4.28 5.03
N TYR A 829 2.94 -3.31 4.53
CA TYR A 829 3.00 -2.88 3.14
C TYR A 829 4.01 -1.74 2.99
N ASP A 830 4.79 -1.79 1.91
CA ASP A 830 5.85 -0.84 1.56
C ASP A 830 5.98 -0.84 0.03
N ILE A 831 6.52 0.22 -0.58
CA ILE A 831 6.82 0.21 -2.02
C ILE A 831 8.24 -0.29 -2.32
N ASN A 832 9.08 -0.40 -1.30
CA ASN A 832 10.48 -0.77 -1.43
C ASN A 832 10.67 -2.29 -1.37
N GLU A 833 11.50 -2.83 -2.25
CA GLU A 833 11.87 -4.25 -2.28
C GLU A 833 12.83 -4.60 -1.13
N ILE A 834 12.27 -4.73 0.08
CA ILE A 834 12.98 -5.10 1.32
C ILE A 834 13.01 -6.63 1.50
N GLY A 835 12.11 -7.35 0.81
CA GLY A 835 11.90 -8.79 0.94
C GLY A 835 11.06 -9.18 2.16
N HIS A 836 10.86 -10.49 2.33
CA HIS A 836 9.99 -11.04 3.37
C HIS A 836 10.69 -12.17 4.15
N PHE A 837 11.42 -11.80 5.21
CA PHE A 837 12.27 -12.65 6.03
C PHE A 837 11.57 -13.94 6.47
N GLY A 838 10.36 -13.85 7.05
CA GLY A 838 9.60 -15.00 7.51
C GLY A 838 9.18 -15.98 6.40
N LEU A 839 9.10 -15.55 5.14
CA LEU A 839 8.80 -16.43 3.99
C LEU A 839 10.06 -16.93 3.26
N GLY A 840 11.22 -16.34 3.54
CA GLY A 840 12.45 -16.61 2.78
C GLY A 840 12.38 -16.12 1.33
N LEU A 841 11.59 -15.08 1.04
CA LEU A 841 11.42 -14.50 -0.30
C LEU A 841 12.17 -13.17 -0.43
N ASN A 842 12.83 -12.97 -1.57
CA ASN A 842 13.50 -11.71 -1.92
C ASN A 842 12.50 -10.59 -2.22
N THR A 843 11.34 -10.95 -2.78
CA THR A 843 10.25 -10.04 -3.14
C THR A 843 8.92 -10.77 -2.98
N TYR A 844 7.86 -10.06 -2.57
CA TYR A 844 6.53 -10.64 -2.33
C TYR A 844 5.48 -9.54 -2.28
N GLY A 845 4.25 -9.83 -2.73
CA GLY A 845 3.12 -8.90 -2.72
C GLY A 845 1.81 -9.64 -2.61
N HIS A 846 0.83 -9.04 -1.91
CA HIS A 846 -0.51 -9.59 -1.85
C HIS A 846 -1.31 -9.18 -3.10
N TRP A 847 -1.77 -10.18 -3.84
CA TRP A 847 -2.54 -10.03 -5.08
C TRP A 847 -3.77 -10.95 -5.16
N THR A 848 -3.87 -11.94 -4.26
CA THR A 848 -4.82 -13.06 -4.32
C THR A 848 -6.06 -12.90 -3.45
N SER A 849 -6.33 -11.71 -2.88
CA SER A 849 -7.54 -11.48 -2.09
C SER A 849 -8.16 -10.07 -2.21
N PRO A 850 -8.46 -9.58 -3.43
CA PRO A 850 -8.97 -8.22 -3.67
C PRO A 850 -10.42 -7.97 -3.19
N ILE A 851 -11.20 -9.01 -2.84
CA ILE A 851 -12.52 -8.82 -2.21
C ILE A 851 -12.39 -8.24 -0.80
N ARG A 852 -11.30 -8.59 -0.10
CA ARG A 852 -11.09 -8.32 1.33
C ARG A 852 -9.81 -7.56 1.68
N ARG A 853 -8.91 -7.28 0.74
CA ARG A 853 -7.68 -6.48 0.95
C ARG A 853 -7.53 -5.38 -0.10
N ALA A 854 -7.37 -4.13 0.34
CA ALA A 854 -7.21 -2.98 -0.56
C ALA A 854 -5.84 -2.97 -1.23
N ALA A 855 -4.83 -3.60 -0.61
CA ALA A 855 -3.52 -3.83 -1.21
C ALA A 855 -3.64 -4.56 -2.56
N ASP A 856 -4.36 -5.68 -2.56
CA ASP A 856 -4.62 -6.52 -3.72
C ASP A 856 -5.48 -5.80 -4.76
N LEU A 857 -6.57 -5.13 -4.33
CA LEU A 857 -7.43 -4.35 -5.22
C LEU A 857 -6.66 -3.23 -5.94
N ARG A 858 -5.83 -2.48 -5.20
CA ARG A 858 -4.92 -1.48 -5.79
C ARG A 858 -3.84 -2.15 -6.65
N GLY A 859 -3.36 -3.31 -6.25
CA GLY A 859 -2.35 -4.09 -6.97
C GLY A 859 -2.84 -4.60 -8.33
N HIS A 860 -4.10 -5.07 -8.41
CA HIS A 860 -4.80 -5.38 -9.67
C HIS A 860 -4.91 -4.15 -10.56
N TYR A 861 -5.39 -3.02 -10.02
CA TYR A 861 -5.50 -1.77 -10.78
C TYR A 861 -4.13 -1.23 -11.28
N ASN A 862 -3.09 -1.31 -10.45
CA ASN A 862 -1.72 -0.97 -10.84
C ASN A 862 -1.20 -1.88 -11.97
N LEU A 863 -1.50 -3.17 -11.90
CA LEU A 863 -1.14 -4.16 -12.94
C LEU A 863 -1.86 -3.90 -14.27
N ARG A 864 -3.10 -3.39 -14.23
CA ARG A 864 -3.81 -2.87 -15.42
C ARG A 864 -3.10 -1.65 -16.01
N ILE A 865 -2.81 -0.62 -15.20
CA ILE A 865 -2.02 0.54 -15.64
C ILE A 865 -0.72 0.08 -16.32
N GLN A 866 -0.01 -0.88 -15.72
CA GLN A 866 1.25 -1.37 -16.25
C GLN A 866 1.10 -2.07 -17.60
N ARG A 867 0.05 -2.89 -17.80
CA ARG A 867 -0.23 -3.54 -19.09
C ARG A 867 -0.71 -2.53 -20.14
N ASP A 868 -1.69 -1.70 -19.80
CA ASP A 868 -2.38 -0.81 -20.75
C ASP A 868 -1.52 0.41 -21.17
N ASN A 869 -0.71 0.93 -20.25
CA ASN A 869 0.18 2.08 -20.49
C ASN A 869 1.66 1.69 -20.61
N MET A 870 1.98 0.38 -20.68
CA MET A 870 3.36 -0.14 -20.71
C MET A 870 4.23 0.43 -19.56
N GLY A 871 3.64 0.55 -18.36
CA GLY A 871 4.27 1.09 -17.15
C GLY A 871 4.39 2.62 -17.10
N TYR A 872 3.88 3.37 -18.07
CA TYR A 872 3.93 4.83 -18.04
C TYR A 872 2.93 5.45 -17.05
N ILE A 873 3.39 6.39 -16.22
CA ILE A 873 2.61 7.19 -15.26
C ILE A 873 2.85 8.68 -15.52
N LYS A 874 1.80 9.51 -15.55
CA LYS A 874 1.89 10.95 -15.92
C LYS A 874 2.68 11.81 -14.93
N ASP A 875 2.69 11.41 -13.66
CA ASP A 875 3.35 12.11 -12.55
C ASP A 875 3.89 11.02 -11.61
N PHE A 876 5.08 10.52 -11.91
CA PHE A 876 5.65 9.35 -11.24
C PHE A 876 5.97 9.63 -9.77
N ASP A 877 6.50 10.83 -9.47
CA ASP A 877 6.84 11.24 -8.11
C ASP A 877 5.57 11.34 -7.25
N LYS A 878 4.52 12.03 -7.73
CA LYS A 878 3.23 12.10 -7.03
C LYS A 878 2.55 10.74 -6.87
N PHE A 879 2.62 9.86 -7.87
CA PHE A 879 2.10 8.50 -7.76
C PHE A 879 2.89 7.67 -6.74
N THR A 880 4.20 7.92 -6.60
CA THR A 880 5.03 7.30 -5.56
C THR A 880 4.62 7.81 -4.17
N GLU A 881 4.47 9.11 -3.96
CA GLU A 881 3.98 9.71 -2.71
C GLU A 881 2.58 9.20 -2.33
N GLU A 882 1.66 9.10 -3.30
CA GLU A 882 0.33 8.48 -3.12
C GLU A 882 0.44 7.02 -2.68
N MET A 883 1.37 6.25 -3.26
CA MET A 883 1.55 4.83 -2.95
C MET A 883 2.23 4.61 -1.60
N GLU A 884 3.19 5.45 -1.19
CA GLU A 884 3.78 5.42 0.16
C GLU A 884 2.72 5.72 1.23
N SER A 885 1.95 6.79 1.02
CA SER A 885 0.82 7.17 1.89
C SER A 885 -0.23 6.07 1.98
N PHE A 886 -0.56 5.44 0.85
CA PHE A 886 -1.46 4.29 0.79
C PHE A 886 -0.90 3.06 1.53
N CYS A 887 0.37 2.71 1.33
CA CYS A 887 1.04 1.61 2.03
C CYS A 887 1.06 1.82 3.56
N TYR A 888 1.31 3.06 4.02
CA TYR A 888 1.19 3.41 5.43
C TYR A 888 -0.25 3.26 5.96
N HIS A 889 -1.24 3.69 5.18
CA HIS A 889 -2.66 3.59 5.54
C HIS A 889 -3.14 2.15 5.66
N ILE A 890 -2.92 1.30 4.65
CA ILE A 890 -3.35 -0.10 4.66
C ILE A 890 -2.59 -0.92 5.73
N SER A 891 -1.31 -0.62 5.95
CA SER A 891 -0.55 -1.18 7.08
C SER A 891 -1.07 -0.73 8.44
N ARG A 892 -1.88 0.34 8.52
CA ARG A 892 -2.55 0.77 9.76
C ARG A 892 -3.90 0.08 9.90
N THR A 893 -4.74 0.08 8.87
CA THR A 893 -6.06 -0.60 8.92
C THR A 893 -5.93 -2.10 9.16
N GLU A 894 -4.88 -2.75 8.63
CA GLU A 894 -4.52 -4.14 8.96
C GLU A 894 -4.26 -4.34 10.45
N ARG A 895 -3.36 -3.54 11.06
CA ARG A 895 -3.09 -3.63 12.52
C ARG A 895 -4.31 -3.33 13.39
N ASN A 896 -5.21 -2.49 12.89
CA ASN A 896 -6.47 -2.18 13.57
C ASN A 896 -7.45 -3.36 13.49
N ALA A 897 -7.49 -4.07 12.36
CA ALA A 897 -8.23 -5.33 12.21
C ALA A 897 -7.65 -6.43 13.11
N ASP A 898 -6.32 -6.68 13.07
CA ASP A 898 -5.61 -7.62 13.95
C ASP A 898 -6.01 -7.42 15.43
N ASN A 899 -6.00 -6.17 15.88
CA ASN A 899 -6.32 -5.81 17.27
C ASN A 899 -7.79 -6.08 17.60
N ALA A 900 -8.73 -5.67 16.74
CA ALA A 900 -10.17 -5.88 16.98
C ALA A 900 -10.56 -7.36 16.94
N GLU A 901 -9.93 -8.14 16.06
CA GLU A 901 -10.09 -9.60 16.01
C GLU A 901 -9.52 -10.25 17.29
N GLN A 902 -8.36 -9.79 17.78
CA GLN A 902 -7.84 -10.25 19.08
C GLN A 902 -8.78 -9.87 20.25
N GLU A 903 -9.27 -8.62 20.31
CA GLU A 903 -10.14 -8.15 21.38
C GLU A 903 -11.51 -8.85 21.38
N ALA A 904 -12.06 -9.17 20.20
CA ALA A 904 -13.26 -10.02 20.08
C ALA A 904 -13.01 -11.45 20.60
N ASN A 905 -11.83 -12.03 20.33
CA ASN A 905 -11.44 -13.34 20.88
C ASN A 905 -11.25 -13.29 22.41
N GLU A 906 -10.59 -12.27 22.95
CA GLU A 906 -10.48 -12.05 24.41
C GLU A 906 -11.86 -11.87 25.06
N TYR A 907 -12.82 -11.26 24.37
CA TYR A 907 -14.18 -11.06 24.86
C TYR A 907 -15.02 -12.35 24.92
N GLU A 908 -15.00 -13.18 23.87
CA GLU A 908 -15.67 -14.49 23.90
C GLU A 908 -15.01 -15.45 24.91
N MET A 909 -13.68 -15.40 25.10
CA MET A 909 -12.99 -16.13 26.17
C MET A 909 -13.52 -15.74 27.57
N VAL A 910 -13.77 -14.46 27.81
CA VAL A 910 -14.36 -13.99 29.08
C VAL A 910 -15.78 -14.51 29.27
N LYS A 911 -16.66 -14.40 28.25
CA LYS A 911 -18.03 -14.98 28.31
C LYS A 911 -18.02 -16.47 28.65
N TYR A 912 -17.10 -17.23 28.02
CA TYR A 912 -16.94 -18.64 28.30
C TYR A 912 -16.48 -18.91 29.74
N VAL A 913 -15.40 -18.26 30.20
CA VAL A 913 -14.85 -18.54 31.53
C VAL A 913 -15.77 -18.08 32.67
N LEU A 914 -16.56 -17.02 32.46
CA LEU A 914 -17.62 -16.62 33.39
C LEU A 914 -18.67 -17.72 33.63
N SER A 915 -18.94 -18.55 32.61
CA SER A 915 -19.84 -19.70 32.72
C SER A 915 -19.20 -20.91 33.44
N HIS A 916 -17.87 -20.91 33.59
CA HIS A 916 -17.06 -22.02 34.14
C HIS A 916 -16.22 -21.59 35.35
N LEU A 917 -16.65 -20.58 36.12
CA LEU A 917 -15.95 -20.13 37.32
C LEU A 917 -15.89 -21.23 38.38
N GLY A 918 -14.69 -21.45 38.95
CA GLY A 918 -14.42 -22.54 39.88
C GLY A 918 -14.05 -23.88 39.22
N GLU A 919 -14.15 -23.99 37.89
CA GLU A 919 -13.72 -25.19 37.15
C GLU A 919 -12.21 -25.24 36.91
N LYS A 920 -11.70 -26.42 36.55
CA LYS A 920 -10.29 -26.71 36.38
C LYS A 920 -9.90 -26.88 34.92
N PHE A 921 -8.81 -26.21 34.54
CA PHE A 921 -8.24 -26.24 33.20
C PHE A 921 -6.80 -26.75 33.25
N GLU A 922 -6.41 -27.58 32.29
CA GLU A 922 -5.00 -27.87 32.03
C GLU A 922 -4.41 -26.76 31.14
N CYS A 923 -3.23 -26.26 31.50
CA CYS A 923 -2.59 -25.14 30.81
C CYS A 923 -1.06 -25.23 30.82
N HIS A 924 -0.42 -24.46 29.95
CA HIS A 924 1.03 -24.29 29.93
C HIS A 924 1.41 -22.83 30.15
N VAL A 925 2.51 -22.58 30.87
CA VAL A 925 3.04 -21.23 31.07
C VAL A 925 3.67 -20.72 29.78
N THR A 926 3.04 -19.71 29.17
CA THR A 926 3.51 -19.05 27.93
C THR A 926 4.52 -17.94 28.21
N PHE A 927 4.39 -17.21 29.33
CA PHE A 927 5.29 -16.13 29.71
C PHE A 927 5.28 -15.85 31.21
N ILE A 928 6.29 -15.15 31.73
CA ILE A 928 6.40 -14.75 33.14
C ILE A 928 6.95 -13.33 33.26
N SER A 929 6.34 -12.52 34.12
CA SER A 929 6.88 -11.25 34.61
C SER A 929 7.19 -11.35 36.10
N PRO A 930 7.81 -10.35 36.76
CA PRO A 930 8.15 -10.43 38.19
C PRO A 930 6.96 -10.58 39.17
N ARG A 931 5.71 -10.41 38.71
CA ARG A 931 4.48 -10.56 39.53
C ARG A 931 3.39 -11.45 38.91
N VAL A 932 3.45 -11.73 37.60
CA VAL A 932 2.38 -12.38 36.84
C VAL A 932 2.94 -13.58 36.07
N ILE A 933 2.22 -14.69 36.09
CA ILE A 933 2.47 -15.87 35.26
C ILE A 933 1.36 -15.90 34.21
N PHE A 934 1.73 -15.84 32.93
CA PHE A 934 0.79 -15.96 31.82
C PHE A 934 0.70 -17.43 31.40
N VAL A 935 -0.52 -17.89 31.15
CA VAL A 935 -0.84 -19.27 30.80
C VAL A 935 -1.82 -19.30 29.63
N LYS A 936 -1.73 -20.36 28.82
CA LYS A 936 -2.74 -20.69 27.80
C LYS A 936 -3.24 -22.10 28.06
N THR A 937 -4.57 -22.31 28.09
CA THR A 937 -5.16 -23.65 28.30
C THR A 937 -4.88 -24.56 27.11
N ILE A 938 -5.10 -25.87 27.25
CA ILE A 938 -5.03 -26.81 26.11
C ILE A 938 -6.05 -26.42 25.02
N ASP A 939 -7.21 -25.92 25.42
CA ASP A 939 -8.26 -25.40 24.52
C ASP A 939 -7.87 -24.07 23.85
N GLY A 940 -6.81 -23.41 24.32
CA GLY A 940 -6.28 -22.18 23.73
C GLY A 940 -6.72 -20.89 24.40
N ILE A 941 -7.39 -20.94 25.56
CA ILE A 941 -7.80 -19.75 26.32
C ILE A 941 -6.57 -19.12 27.00
N ASP A 942 -6.26 -17.86 26.71
CA ASP A 942 -5.19 -17.11 27.37
C ASP A 942 -5.65 -16.48 28.70
N GLY A 943 -4.78 -16.49 29.71
CA GLY A 943 -5.08 -15.92 31.02
C GLY A 943 -3.87 -15.70 31.93
N LYS A 944 -4.13 -15.13 33.11
CA LYS A 944 -3.09 -14.67 34.04
C LYS A 944 -3.26 -15.25 35.45
N ILE A 945 -2.16 -15.69 36.06
CA ILE A 945 -2.06 -16.07 37.47
C ILE A 945 -1.24 -15.02 38.21
N LEU A 946 -1.85 -14.36 39.19
CA LEU A 946 -1.14 -13.51 40.15
C LEU A 946 -0.52 -14.39 41.25
N THR A 947 0.68 -14.05 41.72
CA THR A 947 1.38 -14.90 42.72
C THR A 947 0.67 -15.07 44.07
N GLU A 948 -0.31 -14.23 44.37
CA GLU A 948 -1.20 -14.34 45.54
C GLU A 948 -2.34 -15.34 45.36
N ASN A 949 -2.70 -15.68 44.11
CA ASN A 949 -3.71 -16.67 43.75
C ASN A 949 -3.17 -18.12 43.77
N ILE A 950 -1.95 -18.31 44.27
CA ILE A 950 -1.30 -19.62 44.43
C ILE A 950 -1.39 -20.02 45.90
N LYS A 951 -2.25 -20.99 46.22
CA LYS A 951 -2.51 -21.45 47.59
C LYS A 951 -1.43 -22.43 48.07
N GLY A 952 -1.35 -22.63 49.39
CA GLY A 952 -0.39 -23.53 50.03
C GLY A 952 1.05 -23.01 50.16
N ASP A 953 1.63 -22.36 49.15
CA ASP A 953 3.00 -21.83 49.16
C ASP A 953 3.12 -20.43 48.55
N SER A 954 4.05 -19.63 49.07
CA SER A 954 4.31 -18.27 48.57
C SER A 954 5.51 -18.30 47.63
N PHE A 955 5.26 -18.02 46.36
CA PHE A 955 6.28 -17.96 45.32
C PHE A 955 6.99 -16.60 45.29
N ARG A 956 8.21 -16.57 44.73
CA ARG A 956 8.92 -15.35 44.34
C ARG A 956 9.63 -15.56 43.02
N PHE A 957 9.63 -14.54 42.16
CA PHE A 957 10.46 -14.52 40.96
C PHE A 957 11.95 -14.59 41.33
N ASN A 958 12.75 -15.21 40.46
CA ASN A 958 14.19 -15.33 40.61
C ASN A 958 14.83 -15.12 39.24
N ASP A 959 15.44 -13.95 39.05
CA ASP A 959 15.92 -13.47 37.76
C ASP A 959 16.97 -14.42 37.15
N ARG A 960 17.89 -14.91 37.99
CA ARG A 960 18.96 -15.86 37.60
C ARG A 960 18.45 -17.24 37.19
N ALA A 961 17.26 -17.63 37.65
CA ALA A 961 16.64 -18.90 37.31
C ALA A 961 15.51 -18.76 36.28
N PHE A 962 15.21 -17.52 35.86
CA PHE A 962 14.04 -17.10 35.09
C PHE A 962 12.77 -17.91 35.43
N ALA A 963 12.45 -17.92 36.73
CA ALA A 963 11.41 -18.78 37.29
C ALA A 963 10.85 -18.23 38.61
N PHE A 964 9.58 -18.48 38.87
CA PHE A 964 8.99 -18.40 40.19
C PHE A 964 9.37 -19.62 41.03
N VAL A 965 9.88 -19.39 42.24
CA VAL A 965 10.31 -20.45 43.16
C VAL A 965 9.49 -20.40 44.46
N GLY A 966 8.86 -21.52 44.82
CA GLY A 966 8.07 -21.67 46.04
C GLY A 966 8.92 -21.68 47.30
N LYS A 967 8.58 -20.86 48.31
CA LYS A 967 9.37 -20.74 49.56
C LYS A 967 9.39 -22.04 50.37
N LYS A 968 8.25 -22.71 50.54
CA LYS A 968 8.12 -23.98 51.28
C LYS A 968 8.49 -25.17 50.39
N SER A 969 7.80 -25.30 49.25
CA SER A 969 7.81 -26.47 48.37
C SER A 969 9.09 -26.63 47.55
N LYS A 970 9.82 -25.53 47.32
CA LYS A 970 10.94 -25.41 46.37
C LYS A 970 10.58 -25.78 44.92
N LYS A 971 9.29 -25.94 44.60
CA LYS A 971 8.80 -26.10 43.23
C LYS A 971 9.16 -24.86 42.41
N ARG A 972 9.35 -25.05 41.11
CA ARG A 972 9.66 -23.99 40.15
C ARG A 972 8.55 -23.92 39.11
N ILE A 973 8.06 -22.72 38.85
CA ILE A 973 7.18 -22.41 37.72
C ILE A 973 7.97 -21.48 36.80
N LYS A 974 8.24 -21.96 35.59
CA LYS A 974 8.94 -21.27 34.50
C LYS A 974 8.12 -21.38 33.21
N ILE A 975 8.56 -20.72 32.14
CA ILE A 975 7.99 -20.95 30.81
C ILE A 975 8.07 -22.45 30.46
N GLY A 976 6.97 -22.99 29.94
CA GLY A 976 6.79 -24.43 29.68
C GLY A 976 6.59 -25.30 30.91
N THR A 977 6.09 -24.74 32.00
CA THR A 977 5.52 -25.56 33.08
C THR A 977 4.07 -25.87 32.74
N GLN A 978 3.74 -27.16 32.57
CA GLN A 978 2.36 -27.62 32.58
C GLN A 978 1.78 -27.46 34.00
N LEU A 979 0.58 -26.90 34.09
CA LEU A 979 -0.14 -26.61 35.32
C LEU A 979 -1.60 -27.10 35.19
N ILE A 980 -2.22 -27.41 36.33
CA ILE A 980 -3.67 -27.41 36.48
C ILE A 980 -4.02 -26.13 37.23
N VAL A 981 -4.96 -25.36 36.68
CA VAL A 981 -5.41 -24.08 37.22
C VAL A 981 -6.91 -24.08 37.42
N THR A 982 -7.39 -23.20 38.30
CA THR A 982 -8.82 -22.98 38.53
C THR A 982 -9.20 -21.59 38.04
N ALA A 983 -10.30 -21.47 37.29
CA ALA A 983 -10.86 -20.17 36.92
C ALA A 983 -11.39 -19.47 38.18
N ILE A 984 -10.90 -18.27 38.49
CA ILE A 984 -11.31 -17.52 39.68
C ILE A 984 -12.28 -16.39 39.33
N ASP A 985 -11.96 -15.69 38.24
CA ASP A 985 -12.55 -14.41 37.87
C ASP A 985 -12.26 -14.15 36.38
N ALA A 986 -13.13 -13.40 35.71
CA ALA A 986 -12.97 -13.02 34.31
C ALA A 986 -13.72 -11.70 34.04
N ASP A 987 -12.99 -10.71 33.54
CA ASP A 987 -13.47 -9.33 33.50
C ASP A 987 -13.86 -8.90 32.08
N HIS A 988 -15.12 -8.48 31.90
CA HIS A 988 -15.67 -8.01 30.63
C HIS A 988 -15.10 -6.65 30.19
N ASP A 989 -14.95 -5.70 31.12
CA ASP A 989 -14.53 -4.32 30.81
C ASP A 989 -13.04 -4.29 30.44
N PHE A 990 -12.23 -5.19 31.02
CA PHE A 990 -10.79 -5.30 30.73
C PHE A 990 -10.40 -6.48 29.83
N GLY A 991 -11.36 -7.28 29.34
CA GLY A 991 -11.13 -8.46 28.49
C GLY A 991 -10.00 -9.34 29.03
N SER A 992 -10.14 -9.91 30.24
CA SER A 992 -9.05 -10.73 30.80
C SER A 992 -9.50 -11.80 31.79
N VAL A 993 -8.97 -13.02 31.60
CA VAL A 993 -9.22 -14.19 32.46
C VAL A 993 -8.17 -14.28 33.58
N ALA A 994 -8.62 -14.50 34.81
CA ALA A 994 -7.77 -14.72 35.99
C ALA A 994 -7.85 -16.18 36.49
N PHE A 995 -6.68 -16.81 36.56
CA PHE A 995 -6.49 -18.19 36.98
C PHE A 995 -5.77 -18.28 38.34
N GLY A 996 -6.03 -19.35 39.09
CA GLY A 996 -5.42 -19.65 40.38
C GLY A 996 -4.90 -21.09 40.45
N ILE A 997 -4.19 -21.43 41.53
CA ILE A 997 -3.69 -22.78 41.79
C ILE A 997 -4.06 -23.18 43.23
N GLU A 998 -4.90 -24.21 43.38
CA GLU A 998 -5.25 -24.77 44.69
C GLU A 998 -4.10 -25.58 45.30
N GLU A 999 -4.12 -25.76 46.63
CA GLU A 999 -3.01 -26.40 47.36
C GLU A 999 -2.81 -27.89 46.98
N ASP A 1000 -3.85 -28.59 46.52
CA ASP A 1000 -3.75 -29.95 46.01
C ASP A 1000 -3.13 -30.00 44.61
N ASP A 1001 -3.56 -29.15 43.68
CA ASP A 1001 -3.03 -29.10 42.31
C ASP A 1001 -1.58 -28.61 42.28
N LEU A 1002 -1.20 -27.74 43.23
CA LEU A 1002 0.21 -27.38 43.46
C LEU A 1002 1.12 -28.61 43.63
N LYS A 1003 0.60 -29.72 44.18
CA LYS A 1003 1.35 -30.97 44.38
C LYS A 1003 1.68 -31.66 43.05
N LEU A 1004 0.84 -31.49 42.03
CA LEU A 1004 0.97 -32.11 40.70
C LEU A 1004 2.11 -31.50 39.85
N ILE A 1005 2.50 -30.24 40.10
CA ILE A 1005 3.59 -29.55 39.38
C ILE A 1005 4.90 -30.37 39.47
N LYS A 1006 5.28 -31.02 38.35
CA LYS A 1006 6.46 -31.90 38.26
C LYS A 1006 7.74 -31.05 38.30
N GLY A 1007 8.44 -31.05 39.43
CA GLY A 1007 9.81 -30.51 39.47
C GLY A 1007 10.73 -31.35 38.57
N ARG A 1008 11.46 -30.72 37.64
CA ARG A 1008 12.46 -31.37 36.74
C ARG A 1008 13.69 -31.82 37.56
N ASN A 1009 13.48 -32.80 38.43
CA ASN A 1009 14.43 -33.27 39.43
C ASN A 1009 15.14 -34.54 38.96
N LYS A 1010 15.97 -34.42 37.92
CA LYS A 1010 16.92 -35.45 37.51
C LYS A 1010 18.24 -34.81 37.10
N ARG A 1011 19.29 -35.10 37.86
CA ARG A 1011 20.65 -35.13 37.31
C ARG A 1011 20.67 -36.24 36.26
N ALA A 1012 20.82 -35.89 34.99
CA ALA A 1012 21.58 -36.75 34.09
C ALA A 1012 23.07 -36.47 34.35
N VAL A 1013 23.88 -37.53 34.32
CA VAL A 1013 25.34 -37.48 34.42
C VAL A 1013 25.91 -37.45 33.01
#